data_AF-V2XDN3-F1
#
_entry.id   AF-V2XDN3-F1
#
_cell.length_a   1.000
_cell.length_b   1.000
_cell.length_c   1.000
_cell.angle_alpha   90.00
_cell.angle_beta   90.00
_cell.angle_gamma   90.00
#
_symmetry.space_group_name_H-M   'P 1'
#
loop_
_entity.id
_entity.type
_entity.pdbx_description
1 polymer ?
#
loop_
_entity_poly.entity_id
_entity_poly.type
_entity_poly.pdbx_seq_one_letter_code
_entity_poly.pdbx_strand_id
1 'polypeptide(L)'
;MASKFGGPLFLGVELAVDQIRATVVDENLELVGVECVDFDTELPEYQTTGGIFTTPGEAYTTPVEMWIKALDMLLHKLHQTSFISRIKAISGCAQHALVWWKSTSIPSLSSLDPHAPFYNHFPAPSFSLPNTPTAQDTSSHTHALAIEALLGGPDRMAQRVGTCATASLVAAQLLRVREIWPQEVWSRTGRVQLASAFLASLISGKWVPMSESEACATGIWVHNPNAAGFWDENVLDIVGGSREEGRRVRGWLGEVDTSGGARKIGNVSRYLVERFGFEADTIVTPFTSDYLATYLSLCPSPCDAVLSFGPMDSLMTPAVSYLPTRLYNLYPHPAQEPGERKRYVAVLTSRNADVPRALVRDMYTKSWSAFDRLVAIVPPGGSIGLDDKLFSYWHLQGDMYPLERVKGIYRFETGVKVQEFRDLRANPRCLVESQILSFRVRWGRMVGTGIFGATTPQSTAPITSSSTPPPQPSTPLLPPSTPAQPTLLSPTSPYLPFVPTNLTPPHLPKRILSTGAAANFPAISNIVGDVFNAPVYVPATQVDGVQLPWGSPQRNAPGKGYPARAGIGMAWVGRWVWSRLGTSGVAPGPGVVGGGRSRSASVSTTGTQTPVSDRVASPSWGRGGVAAATTTTTFEDEMRKILVRRWVMSGQTWARTSVGSPATTGGQMPSNLIGGQHHSKVGIPNTSGSASTSGTSGNTAPGTPTTTMPTGGIGIFGTSSSGPTTPLSSVPRGLGSSVVVEEEEDELGPLRQAQYAAAVTTPSSLTPSGSGFSTSTSGSGSAWSVSSGSTGFTTPDLSISGSAMGLSGLGLAGLSNSNGIPNAGSNGSLANGQPGNPSATTPNAASSSSTSGTTNPTPLTPVVALQTGESEGQMGLAKVAEPDVDAFLTYAALVPEYCRLEGMLIKGVV
;
A
#
# COMPACT_ATOMS: atom_id res chain seq x y z
N MET A 1 -12.02 -2.87 44.42
CA MET A 1 -11.05 -2.16 43.57
C MET A 1 -9.81 -3.03 43.48
N ALA A 2 -9.43 -3.50 42.28
CA ALA A 2 -8.09 -4.09 42.09
C ALA A 2 -7.06 -2.95 42.02
N SER A 3 -5.90 -3.13 42.64
CA SER A 3 -4.82 -2.13 42.66
C SER A 3 -4.17 -1.98 41.28
N LYS A 4 -3.88 -0.74 40.88
CA LYS A 4 -3.24 -0.38 39.60
C LYS A 4 -1.75 -0.77 39.57
N PHE A 5 -1.44 -2.06 39.57
CA PHE A 5 -0.07 -2.55 39.42
C PHE A 5 0.33 -2.64 37.93
N GLY A 6 1.06 -1.64 37.46
CA GLY A 6 1.69 -1.61 36.14
C GLY A 6 1.75 -0.21 35.53
N GLY A 7 2.83 0.10 34.80
CA GLY A 7 2.98 1.37 34.08
C GLY A 7 1.92 1.59 32.99
N PRO A 8 1.75 2.82 32.49
CA PRO A 8 0.75 3.15 31.49
C PRO A 8 1.07 2.49 30.14
N LEU A 9 0.01 2.24 29.36
CA LEU A 9 0.06 1.55 28.08
C LEU A 9 -0.54 2.41 26.96
N PHE A 10 -0.17 2.11 25.72
CA PHE A 10 -0.58 2.87 24.54
C PHE A 10 -1.07 1.90 23.46
N LEU A 11 -2.27 2.15 22.94
CA LEU A 11 -2.96 1.29 21.98
C LEU A 11 -2.92 1.92 20.59
N GLY A 12 -2.35 1.20 19.63
CA GLY A 12 -2.53 1.45 18.20
C GLY A 12 -3.54 0.47 17.61
N VAL A 13 -4.60 0.99 16.98
CA VAL A 13 -5.60 0.21 16.24
C VAL A 13 -5.32 0.32 14.74
N GLU A 14 -5.27 -0.81 14.03
CA GLU A 14 -5.12 -0.89 12.59
C GLU A 14 -6.37 -1.55 11.99
N LEU A 15 -6.98 -0.91 10.99
CA LEU A 15 -7.97 -1.53 10.11
C LEU A 15 -7.33 -1.77 8.73
N ALA A 16 -6.86 -3.00 8.53
CA ALA A 16 -6.27 -3.45 7.28
C ALA A 16 -7.37 -3.85 6.28
N VAL A 17 -6.97 -4.51 5.19
CA VAL A 17 -7.88 -5.05 4.17
C VAL A 17 -8.58 -6.32 4.68
N ASP A 18 -7.84 -7.22 5.31
CA ASP A 18 -8.25 -8.57 5.73
C ASP A 18 -8.57 -8.74 7.22
N GLN A 19 -8.37 -7.69 8.03
CA GLN A 19 -8.50 -7.75 9.49
C GLN A 19 -8.63 -6.37 10.16
N ILE A 20 -9.02 -6.38 11.45
CA ILE A 20 -8.73 -5.28 12.39
C ILE A 20 -7.83 -5.78 13.52
N ARG A 21 -6.85 -4.98 13.93
CA ARG A 21 -5.78 -5.38 14.88
C ARG A 21 -5.51 -4.30 15.93
N ALA A 22 -5.30 -4.73 17.16
CA ALA A 22 -4.84 -3.93 18.29
C ALA A 22 -3.39 -4.28 18.60
N THR A 23 -2.54 -3.26 18.75
CA THR A 23 -1.15 -3.38 19.21
C THR A 23 -0.97 -2.52 20.45
N VAL A 24 -0.47 -3.12 21.53
CA VAL A 24 -0.31 -2.45 22.84
C VAL A 24 1.17 -2.41 23.23
N VAL A 25 1.67 -1.21 23.53
CA VAL A 25 3.06 -0.96 23.97
C VAL A 25 3.12 -0.24 25.32
N ASP A 26 4.27 -0.29 25.99
CA ASP A 26 4.56 0.46 27.23
C ASP A 26 5.28 1.81 26.97
N GLU A 27 5.67 2.52 28.05
CA GLU A 27 6.41 3.79 27.97
C GLU A 27 7.79 3.70 27.29
N ASN A 28 8.39 2.50 27.30
CA ASN A 28 9.68 2.16 26.73
C ASN A 28 9.57 1.63 25.28
N LEU A 29 8.36 1.62 24.73
CA LEU A 29 8.00 1.10 23.41
C LEU A 29 8.13 -0.44 23.28
N GLU A 30 8.18 -1.19 24.39
CA GLU A 30 8.10 -2.66 24.33
C GLU A 30 6.68 -3.12 23.99
N LEU A 31 6.58 -4.13 23.13
CA LEU A 31 5.33 -4.83 22.86
C LEU A 31 4.87 -5.61 24.11
N VAL A 32 3.66 -5.29 24.61
CA VAL A 32 3.05 -6.01 25.74
C VAL A 32 1.82 -6.84 25.35
N GLY A 33 1.15 -6.49 24.24
CA GLY A 33 -0.09 -7.15 23.83
C GLY A 33 -0.41 -6.96 22.34
N VAL A 34 -1.06 -7.97 21.77
CA VAL A 34 -1.58 -7.98 20.39
C VAL A 34 -2.91 -8.74 20.41
N GLU A 35 -3.96 -8.13 19.89
CA GLU A 35 -5.23 -8.80 19.59
C GLU A 35 -5.64 -8.51 18.14
N CYS A 36 -6.36 -9.41 17.50
CA CYS A 36 -6.84 -9.22 16.13
C CYS A 36 -8.22 -9.86 15.95
N VAL A 37 -8.97 -9.40 14.94
CA VAL A 37 -10.14 -10.08 14.40
C VAL A 37 -9.92 -10.22 12.90
N ASP A 38 -9.77 -11.46 12.45
CA ASP A 38 -9.60 -11.86 11.04
C ASP A 38 -10.99 -11.93 10.38
N PHE A 39 -11.19 -11.23 9.26
CA PHE A 39 -12.53 -11.07 8.69
C PHE A 39 -13.09 -12.38 8.13
N ASP A 40 -12.31 -13.10 7.32
CA ASP A 40 -12.80 -14.32 6.66
C ASP A 40 -13.06 -15.47 7.65
N THR A 41 -12.29 -15.57 8.74
CA THR A 41 -12.37 -16.70 9.68
C THR A 41 -13.15 -16.42 10.97
N GLU A 42 -13.25 -15.15 11.40
CA GLU A 42 -14.01 -14.78 12.60
C GLU A 42 -15.34 -14.06 12.31
N LEU A 43 -15.57 -13.64 11.05
CA LEU A 43 -16.82 -13.05 10.55
C LEU A 43 -17.33 -13.71 9.24
N PRO A 44 -17.33 -15.06 9.12
CA PRO A 44 -17.59 -15.78 7.88
C PRO A 44 -18.98 -15.54 7.26
N GLU A 45 -19.94 -15.03 8.03
CA GLU A 45 -21.26 -14.63 7.55
C GLU A 45 -21.24 -13.50 6.50
N TYR A 46 -20.16 -12.70 6.44
CA TYR A 46 -19.97 -11.71 5.38
C TYR A 46 -19.41 -12.30 4.09
N GLN A 47 -18.97 -13.57 4.07
CA GLN A 47 -18.54 -14.29 2.87
C GLN A 47 -17.43 -13.59 2.06
N THR A 48 -16.54 -12.86 2.71
CA THR A 48 -15.38 -12.23 2.08
C THR A 48 -14.27 -13.23 1.74
N THR A 49 -13.29 -12.78 0.96
CA THR A 49 -12.00 -13.47 0.80
C THR A 49 -10.89 -12.43 0.74
N GLY A 50 -9.95 -12.50 1.68
CA GLY A 50 -9.03 -11.40 1.98
C GLY A 50 -9.75 -10.18 2.58
N GLY A 51 -10.89 -10.36 3.26
CA GLY A 51 -11.71 -9.26 3.77
C GLY A 51 -12.49 -8.47 2.72
N ILE A 52 -12.47 -8.88 1.45
CA ILE A 52 -13.07 -8.16 0.33
C ILE A 52 -14.01 -9.05 -0.51
N PHE A 53 -14.91 -8.39 -1.24
CA PHE A 53 -15.67 -8.94 -2.35
C PHE A 53 -14.99 -8.58 -3.68
N THR A 54 -14.77 -9.59 -4.52
CA THR A 54 -14.38 -9.43 -5.92
C THR A 54 -15.59 -9.67 -6.83
N THR A 55 -16.24 -8.60 -7.29
CA THR A 55 -17.32 -8.74 -8.29
C THR A 55 -16.70 -9.03 -9.66
N PRO A 56 -17.24 -9.97 -10.47
CA PRO A 56 -16.85 -10.11 -11.87
C PRO A 56 -17.09 -8.78 -12.61
N GLY A 57 -16.00 -8.07 -12.96
CA GLY A 57 -16.06 -6.70 -13.48
C GLY A 57 -15.44 -5.64 -12.56
N GLU A 58 -14.15 -5.78 -12.26
CA GLU A 58 -13.22 -4.70 -11.82
C GLU A 58 -13.41 -4.03 -10.43
N ALA A 59 -14.42 -4.40 -9.63
CA ALA A 59 -14.68 -3.78 -8.33
C ALA A 59 -14.17 -4.60 -7.13
N TYR A 60 -13.40 -3.94 -6.23
CA TYR A 60 -12.89 -4.51 -4.97
C TYR A 60 -13.49 -3.79 -3.77
N THR A 61 -14.54 -4.38 -3.17
CA THR A 61 -15.35 -3.71 -2.12
C THR A 61 -15.36 -4.48 -0.80
N THR A 62 -15.72 -3.81 0.30
CA THR A 62 -15.79 -4.39 1.65
C THR A 62 -17.02 -3.86 2.40
N PRO A 63 -17.73 -4.71 3.17
CA PRO A 63 -18.86 -4.26 3.99
C PRO A 63 -18.39 -3.39 5.18
N VAL A 64 -18.95 -2.19 5.31
CA VAL A 64 -18.64 -1.26 6.43
C VAL A 64 -19.12 -1.82 7.78
N GLU A 65 -20.26 -2.51 7.79
CA GLU A 65 -20.83 -3.13 9.00
C GLU A 65 -19.90 -4.22 9.60
N MET A 66 -19.20 -4.97 8.74
CA MET A 66 -18.21 -5.98 9.16
C MET A 66 -17.08 -5.34 9.98
N TRP A 67 -16.58 -4.16 9.57
CA TRP A 67 -15.58 -3.42 10.35
C TRP A 67 -16.08 -3.01 11.74
N ILE A 68 -17.37 -2.67 11.85
CA ILE A 68 -18.01 -2.26 13.11
C ILE A 68 -18.12 -3.45 14.05
N LYS A 69 -18.61 -4.59 13.53
CA LYS A 69 -18.71 -5.84 14.29
C LYS A 69 -17.32 -6.37 14.68
N ALA A 70 -16.33 -6.23 13.81
CA ALA A 70 -14.94 -6.55 14.11
C ALA A 70 -14.36 -5.63 15.21
N LEU A 71 -14.72 -4.34 15.23
CA LEU A 71 -14.33 -3.42 16.30
C LEU A 71 -14.98 -3.80 17.65
N ASP A 72 -16.27 -4.13 17.67
CA ASP A 72 -16.94 -4.67 18.88
C ASP A 72 -16.21 -5.92 19.41
N MET A 73 -15.86 -6.86 18.52
CA MET A 73 -15.14 -8.09 18.88
C MET A 73 -13.72 -7.83 19.36
N LEU A 74 -12.99 -6.90 18.72
CA LEU A 74 -11.63 -6.52 19.12
C LEU A 74 -11.63 -5.84 20.50
N LEU A 75 -12.57 -4.93 20.75
CA LEU A 75 -12.74 -4.29 22.05
C LEU A 75 -13.17 -5.29 23.13
N HIS A 76 -13.99 -6.29 22.79
CA HIS A 76 -14.33 -7.37 23.72
C HIS A 76 -13.13 -8.27 24.06
N LYS A 77 -12.30 -8.64 23.08
CA LYS A 77 -11.03 -9.36 23.33
C LYS A 77 -10.11 -8.54 24.23
N LEU A 78 -9.92 -7.25 23.95
CA LEU A 78 -9.13 -6.37 24.78
C LEU A 78 -9.70 -6.23 26.21
N HIS A 79 -11.03 -6.16 26.38
CA HIS A 79 -11.68 -6.09 27.69
C HIS A 79 -11.43 -7.32 28.58
N GLN A 80 -11.16 -8.50 27.99
CA GLN A 80 -10.76 -9.70 28.73
C GLN A 80 -9.29 -9.63 29.21
N THR A 81 -8.49 -8.66 28.75
CA THR A 81 -7.09 -8.47 29.16
C THR A 81 -6.95 -7.50 30.35
N SER A 82 -5.82 -7.59 31.04
CA SER A 82 -5.42 -6.60 32.07
C SER A 82 -4.93 -5.26 31.50
N PHE A 83 -4.99 -5.04 30.18
CA PHE A 83 -4.45 -3.84 29.55
C PHE A 83 -5.38 -2.63 29.65
N ILE A 84 -6.70 -2.81 29.50
CA ILE A 84 -7.65 -1.69 29.29
C ILE A 84 -7.55 -0.59 30.36
N SER A 85 -7.56 -0.95 31.64
CA SER A 85 -7.48 -0.01 32.77
C SER A 85 -6.13 0.70 32.91
N ARG A 86 -5.16 0.40 32.04
CA ARG A 86 -3.83 1.02 31.94
C ARG A 86 -3.62 1.76 30.62
N ILE A 87 -4.51 1.66 29.64
CA ILE A 87 -4.37 2.36 28.35
C ILE A 87 -4.58 3.86 28.56
N LYS A 88 -3.55 4.67 28.28
CA LYS A 88 -3.57 6.13 28.44
C LYS A 88 -3.70 6.92 27.15
N ALA A 89 -3.38 6.31 26.01
CA ALA A 89 -3.76 6.83 24.70
C ALA A 89 -4.24 5.72 23.77
N ILE A 90 -5.25 6.04 22.97
CA ILE A 90 -5.67 5.29 21.79
C ILE A 90 -5.30 6.12 20.56
N SER A 91 -4.68 5.46 19.60
CA SER A 91 -4.31 5.98 18.30
C SER A 91 -4.63 4.91 17.25
N GLY A 92 -4.59 5.24 15.96
CA GLY A 92 -4.87 4.23 14.95
C GLY A 92 -4.81 4.68 13.51
N CYS A 93 -5.07 3.74 12.63
CA CYS A 93 -4.93 3.88 11.20
C CYS A 93 -5.86 2.93 10.45
N ALA A 94 -6.09 3.21 9.16
CA ALA A 94 -6.88 2.34 8.31
C ALA A 94 -6.38 2.35 6.85
N GLN A 95 -6.79 1.32 6.10
CA GLN A 95 -6.78 1.33 4.64
C GLN A 95 -7.48 2.57 4.07
N HIS A 96 -7.03 3.06 2.91
CA HIS A 96 -7.62 4.23 2.24
C HIS A 96 -8.96 3.87 1.57
N ALA A 97 -10.03 3.87 2.36
CA ALA A 97 -11.40 3.56 1.97
C ALA A 97 -12.40 4.54 2.61
N LEU A 98 -13.59 4.69 2.01
CA LEU A 98 -14.58 5.71 2.38
C LEU A 98 -15.79 5.10 3.11
N VAL A 99 -16.29 5.79 4.14
CA VAL A 99 -17.57 5.48 4.80
C VAL A 99 -18.61 6.51 4.39
N TRP A 100 -19.69 6.03 3.80
CA TRP A 100 -20.77 6.82 3.21
C TRP A 100 -22.00 6.80 4.12
N TRP A 101 -22.14 7.83 4.95
CA TRP A 101 -23.22 7.95 5.92
C TRP A 101 -24.48 8.53 5.25
N LYS A 102 -25.66 7.98 5.57
CA LYS A 102 -26.93 8.57 5.10
C LYS A 102 -27.21 9.94 5.70
N SER A 103 -28.06 10.71 5.02
CA SER A 103 -28.63 11.97 5.50
C SER A 103 -29.82 11.80 6.47
N THR A 104 -30.28 10.56 6.68
CA THR A 104 -31.26 10.21 7.73
C THR A 104 -30.65 10.39 9.12
N SER A 105 -31.49 10.46 10.15
CA SER A 105 -31.02 10.53 11.55
C SER A 105 -30.11 9.34 11.89
N ILE A 106 -28.90 9.64 12.35
CA ILE A 106 -27.90 8.67 12.83
C ILE A 106 -27.81 8.84 14.36
N PRO A 107 -27.72 7.74 15.15
CA PRO A 107 -27.54 7.84 16.60
C PRO A 107 -26.35 8.74 16.98
N SER A 108 -26.54 9.63 17.95
CA SER A 108 -25.48 10.54 18.38
C SER A 108 -24.33 9.75 19.01
N LEU A 109 -23.15 9.85 18.40
CA LEU A 109 -21.91 9.17 18.85
C LEU A 109 -21.57 9.45 20.34
N SER A 110 -22.03 10.58 20.89
CA SER A 110 -21.81 10.99 22.27
C SER A 110 -22.76 10.36 23.29
N SER A 111 -23.84 9.71 22.83
CA SER A 111 -24.92 9.17 23.66
C SER A 111 -25.38 7.78 23.20
N LEU A 112 -24.45 6.96 22.70
CA LEU A 112 -24.69 5.55 22.40
C LEU A 112 -24.95 4.76 23.69
N ASP A 113 -25.82 3.76 23.64
CA ASP A 113 -26.15 2.91 24.79
C ASP A 113 -25.01 1.90 25.05
N PRO A 114 -24.29 1.96 26.19
CA PRO A 114 -23.21 1.02 26.49
C PRO A 114 -23.67 -0.43 26.61
N HIS A 115 -24.97 -0.72 26.74
CA HIS A 115 -25.48 -2.09 26.80
C HIS A 115 -25.62 -2.74 25.41
N ALA A 116 -25.82 -1.96 24.34
CA ALA A 116 -25.83 -2.43 22.96
C ALA A 116 -24.43 -2.42 22.30
N PRO A 117 -24.10 -3.37 21.39
CA PRO A 117 -22.90 -3.30 20.55
C PRO A 117 -22.98 -2.16 19.51
N PHE A 118 -21.85 -1.73 18.96
CA PHE A 118 -21.83 -0.70 17.89
C PHE A 118 -22.64 -1.15 16.66
N TYR A 119 -22.57 -2.42 16.26
CA TYR A 119 -23.31 -2.89 15.07
C TYR A 119 -24.85 -2.82 15.22
N ASN A 120 -25.38 -2.79 16.45
CA ASN A 120 -26.80 -2.52 16.68
C ASN A 120 -27.17 -1.03 16.51
N HIS A 121 -26.23 -0.12 16.75
CA HIS A 121 -26.42 1.33 16.53
C HIS A 121 -26.24 1.72 15.06
N PHE A 122 -25.36 1.00 14.35
CA PHE A 122 -24.94 1.32 12.99
C PHE A 122 -25.00 0.09 12.05
N PRO A 123 -26.18 -0.55 11.90
CA PRO A 123 -26.34 -1.65 10.95
C PRO A 123 -26.18 -1.15 9.51
N ALA A 124 -26.03 -2.05 8.54
CA ALA A 124 -25.81 -1.74 7.13
C ALA A 124 -26.77 -0.66 6.55
N PRO A 125 -28.07 -0.58 6.93
CA PRO A 125 -28.96 0.50 6.50
C PRO A 125 -28.59 1.92 6.96
N SER A 126 -27.65 2.12 7.89
CA SER A 126 -27.11 3.46 8.24
C SER A 126 -26.25 4.07 7.14
N PHE A 127 -25.74 3.26 6.22
CA PHE A 127 -24.83 3.67 5.15
C PHE A 127 -25.56 3.80 3.82
N SER A 128 -25.23 4.83 3.02
CA SER A 128 -25.75 5.02 1.67
C SER A 128 -25.06 4.07 0.69
N LEU A 129 -23.77 3.77 0.91
CA LEU A 129 -23.02 2.71 0.23
C LEU A 129 -22.48 1.72 1.28
N PRO A 130 -23.19 0.61 1.58
CA PRO A 130 -22.78 -0.34 2.63
C PRO A 130 -21.53 -1.16 2.29
N ASN A 131 -21.35 -1.50 1.01
CA ASN A 131 -20.15 -2.17 0.49
C ASN A 131 -19.29 -1.12 -0.23
N THR A 132 -18.23 -0.67 0.42
CA THR A 132 -17.42 0.47 -0.05
C THR A 132 -16.17 0.01 -0.83
N PRO A 133 -15.75 0.73 -1.89
CA PRO A 133 -14.46 0.51 -2.54
C PRO A 133 -13.27 0.59 -1.57
N THR A 134 -12.34 -0.36 -1.74
CA THR A 134 -11.05 -0.40 -1.03
C THR A 134 -9.98 0.43 -1.76
N ALA A 135 -8.82 0.61 -1.13
CA ALA A 135 -7.66 1.24 -1.79
C ALA A 135 -7.19 0.49 -3.06
N GLN A 136 -7.46 -0.81 -3.15
CA GLN A 136 -7.15 -1.65 -4.32
C GLN A 136 -8.17 -1.50 -5.46
N ASP A 137 -9.33 -0.87 -5.25
CA ASP A 137 -10.35 -0.70 -6.28
C ASP A 137 -9.85 0.09 -7.51
N THR A 138 -10.23 -0.39 -8.70
CA THR A 138 -9.94 0.26 -9.98
C THR A 138 -11.17 0.78 -10.70
N SER A 139 -12.38 0.58 -10.15
CA SER A 139 -13.65 0.80 -10.85
C SER A 139 -13.99 2.26 -11.17
N SER A 140 -13.21 3.22 -10.63
CA SER A 140 -13.29 4.67 -10.87
C SER A 140 -12.13 5.23 -11.69
N HIS A 141 -11.21 4.40 -12.21
CA HIS A 141 -10.00 4.86 -12.91
C HIS A 141 -10.28 5.79 -14.08
N THR A 142 -11.30 5.48 -14.88
CA THR A 142 -11.80 6.33 -15.98
C THR A 142 -12.26 7.72 -15.50
N HIS A 143 -12.85 7.80 -14.31
CA HIS A 143 -13.34 9.03 -13.70
C HIS A 143 -12.16 9.86 -13.16
N ALA A 144 -11.10 9.22 -12.66
CA ALA A 144 -9.84 9.90 -12.29
C ALA A 144 -9.17 10.55 -13.51
N LEU A 145 -9.10 9.83 -14.64
CA LEU A 145 -8.57 10.36 -15.91
C LEU A 145 -9.44 11.51 -16.47
N ALA A 146 -10.76 11.47 -16.28
CA ALA A 146 -11.66 12.55 -16.68
C ALA A 146 -11.41 13.83 -15.84
N ILE A 147 -11.24 13.70 -14.52
CA ILE A 147 -10.89 14.82 -13.63
C ILE A 147 -9.53 15.43 -14.03
N GLU A 148 -8.52 14.61 -14.28
CA GLU A 148 -7.21 15.07 -14.73
C GLU A 148 -7.28 15.82 -16.07
N ALA A 149 -8.05 15.31 -17.03
CA ALA A 149 -8.26 15.97 -18.32
C ALA A 149 -8.95 17.34 -18.15
N LEU A 150 -9.98 17.43 -17.31
CA LEU A 150 -10.68 18.69 -16.99
C LEU A 150 -9.79 19.71 -16.25
N LEU A 151 -8.80 19.24 -15.48
CA LEU A 151 -7.78 20.09 -14.85
C LEU A 151 -6.61 20.44 -15.80
N GLY A 152 -6.61 19.90 -17.02
CA GLY A 152 -5.63 20.19 -18.06
C GLY A 152 -4.36 19.34 -18.00
N GLY A 153 -4.47 18.10 -17.53
CA GLY A 153 -3.42 17.08 -17.56
C GLY A 153 -2.68 16.86 -16.22
N PRO A 154 -1.87 15.80 -16.14
CA PRO A 154 -1.28 15.32 -14.88
C PRO A 154 -0.41 16.36 -14.16
N ASP A 155 0.35 17.17 -14.90
CA ASP A 155 1.16 18.24 -14.32
C ASP A 155 0.30 19.35 -13.69
N ARG A 156 -0.80 19.75 -14.34
CA ARG A 156 -1.68 20.80 -13.82
C ARG A 156 -2.50 20.30 -12.63
N MET A 157 -2.94 19.05 -12.66
CA MET A 157 -3.58 18.41 -11.51
C MET A 157 -2.62 18.34 -10.33
N ALA A 158 -1.39 17.85 -10.52
CA ALA A 158 -0.39 17.76 -9.46
C ALA A 158 -0.02 19.13 -8.89
N GLN A 159 0.18 20.15 -9.74
CA GLN A 159 0.45 21.52 -9.29
C GLN A 159 -0.71 22.14 -8.50
N ARG A 160 -1.95 21.66 -8.70
CA ARG A 160 -3.16 22.18 -8.04
C ARG A 160 -3.48 21.47 -6.72
N VAL A 161 -3.48 20.13 -6.70
CA VAL A 161 -3.96 19.29 -5.59
C VAL A 161 -2.93 18.26 -5.09
N GLY A 162 -1.66 18.38 -5.49
CA GLY A 162 -0.55 17.57 -4.96
C GLY A 162 -0.40 16.16 -5.54
N THR A 163 -1.30 15.72 -6.41
CA THR A 163 -1.33 14.37 -7.00
C THR A 163 -1.92 14.38 -8.42
N CYS A 164 -1.79 13.29 -9.17
CA CYS A 164 -2.35 13.07 -10.51
C CYS A 164 -3.47 12.01 -10.48
N ALA A 165 -4.03 11.63 -11.63
CA ALA A 165 -5.06 10.59 -11.71
C ALA A 165 -4.60 9.25 -11.09
N THR A 166 -5.37 8.75 -10.13
CA THR A 166 -5.35 7.35 -9.68
C THR A 166 -6.78 6.89 -9.34
N ALA A 167 -7.10 5.62 -9.53
CA ALA A 167 -8.44 5.09 -9.21
C ALA A 167 -8.80 5.22 -7.71
N SER A 168 -7.80 5.19 -6.83
CA SER A 168 -7.98 5.36 -5.38
C SER A 168 -8.34 6.78 -4.95
N LEU A 169 -8.38 7.78 -5.83
CA LEU A 169 -8.74 9.16 -5.46
C LEU A 169 -10.18 9.25 -4.96
N VAL A 170 -10.36 9.91 -3.81
CA VAL A 170 -11.69 10.28 -3.26
C VAL A 170 -12.49 11.10 -4.27
N ALA A 171 -11.85 12.00 -5.03
CA ALA A 171 -12.47 12.75 -6.12
C ALA A 171 -13.08 11.84 -7.21
N ALA A 172 -12.36 10.79 -7.61
CA ALA A 172 -12.80 9.85 -8.64
C ALA A 172 -13.92 8.93 -8.14
N GLN A 173 -13.85 8.47 -6.89
CA GLN A 173 -14.91 7.68 -6.26
C GLN A 173 -16.18 8.51 -6.05
N LEU A 174 -16.07 9.78 -5.66
CA LEU A 174 -17.21 10.71 -5.61
C LEU A 174 -17.86 10.90 -6.99
N LEU A 175 -17.06 11.22 -8.01
CA LEU A 175 -17.55 11.40 -9.39
C LEU A 175 -18.28 10.14 -9.89
N ARG A 176 -17.69 8.96 -9.68
CA ARG A 176 -18.32 7.67 -10.00
C ARG A 176 -19.63 7.43 -9.24
N VAL A 177 -19.68 7.71 -7.94
CA VAL A 177 -20.91 7.51 -7.15
C VAL A 177 -22.03 8.46 -7.59
N ARG A 178 -21.71 9.70 -8.00
CA ARG A 178 -22.67 10.63 -8.60
C ARG A 178 -23.27 10.09 -9.89
N GLU A 179 -22.44 9.52 -10.76
CA GLU A 179 -22.83 9.14 -12.12
C GLU A 179 -23.47 7.74 -12.21
N ILE A 180 -23.03 6.79 -11.38
CA ILE A 180 -23.54 5.42 -11.36
C ILE A 180 -24.73 5.24 -10.40
N TRP A 181 -24.78 5.98 -9.28
CA TRP A 181 -25.82 5.83 -8.25
C TRP A 181 -26.41 7.16 -7.71
N PRO A 182 -26.90 8.08 -8.58
CA PRO A 182 -27.37 9.39 -8.15
C PRO A 182 -28.56 9.34 -7.15
N GLN A 183 -29.52 8.43 -7.33
CA GLN A 183 -30.73 8.35 -6.49
C GLN A 183 -30.59 7.38 -5.31
N GLU A 184 -29.74 6.36 -5.43
CA GLU A 184 -29.57 5.28 -4.45
C GLU A 184 -28.57 5.67 -3.36
N VAL A 185 -27.45 6.27 -3.77
CA VAL A 185 -26.30 6.57 -2.89
C VAL A 185 -26.11 8.07 -2.74
N TRP A 186 -25.90 8.80 -3.84
CA TRP A 186 -25.48 10.21 -3.79
C TRP A 186 -26.51 11.11 -3.11
N SER A 187 -27.75 11.15 -3.61
CA SER A 187 -28.82 11.97 -3.04
C SER A 187 -29.15 11.63 -1.58
N ARG A 188 -28.87 10.40 -1.14
CA ARG A 188 -29.10 9.90 0.22
C ARG A 188 -27.90 10.07 1.15
N THR A 189 -26.75 10.53 0.65
CA THR A 189 -25.55 10.75 1.47
C THR A 189 -25.65 12.07 2.23
N GLY A 190 -25.24 12.03 3.51
CA GLY A 190 -25.21 13.16 4.44
C GLY A 190 -23.82 13.48 5.00
N ARG A 191 -22.90 12.51 5.00
CA ARG A 191 -21.49 12.68 5.39
C ARG A 191 -20.62 11.63 4.70
N VAL A 192 -19.38 11.99 4.39
CA VAL A 192 -18.34 11.05 3.93
C VAL A 192 -17.14 11.16 4.86
N GLN A 193 -16.58 10.04 5.30
CA GLN A 193 -15.33 9.99 6.08
C GLN A 193 -14.37 8.98 5.46
N LEU A 194 -13.07 9.12 5.71
CA LEU A 194 -12.13 8.01 5.54
C LEU A 194 -12.27 7.02 6.71
N ALA A 195 -11.96 5.75 6.47
CA ALA A 195 -12.08 4.66 7.45
C ALA A 195 -11.30 4.94 8.76
N SER A 196 -10.19 5.67 8.67
CA SER A 196 -9.37 6.19 9.79
C SER A 196 -10.18 7.15 10.70
N ALA A 197 -10.72 8.22 10.13
CA ALA A 197 -11.53 9.22 10.82
C ALA A 197 -12.86 8.62 11.34
N PHE A 198 -13.42 7.64 10.62
CA PHE A 198 -14.57 6.85 11.05
C PHE A 198 -14.30 6.07 12.35
N LEU A 199 -13.21 5.29 12.43
CA LEU A 199 -12.83 4.58 13.65
C LEU A 199 -12.53 5.55 14.81
N ALA A 200 -11.79 6.62 14.53
CA ALA A 200 -11.55 7.68 15.52
C ALA A 200 -12.86 8.30 16.04
N SER A 201 -13.92 8.36 15.20
CA SER A 201 -15.23 8.86 15.58
C SER A 201 -16.00 7.92 16.51
N LEU A 202 -15.96 6.60 16.24
CA LEU A 202 -16.55 5.58 17.13
C LEU A 202 -15.82 5.53 18.48
N ILE A 203 -14.49 5.59 18.46
CA ILE A 203 -13.64 5.48 19.67
C ILE A 203 -13.74 6.75 20.54
N SER A 204 -13.82 7.95 19.95
CA SER A 204 -13.93 9.22 20.70
C SER A 204 -15.36 9.68 20.97
N GLY A 205 -16.38 9.04 20.35
CA GLY A 205 -17.79 9.36 20.60
C GLY A 205 -18.23 10.71 20.03
N LYS A 206 -17.60 11.16 18.94
CA LYS A 206 -17.94 12.40 18.22
C LYS A 206 -17.43 12.35 16.80
N TRP A 207 -17.91 13.22 15.93
CA TRP A 207 -17.38 13.33 14.56
C TRP A 207 -15.94 13.83 14.56
N VAL A 208 -15.06 13.11 13.86
CA VAL A 208 -13.63 13.42 13.71
C VAL A 208 -13.35 13.80 12.24
N PRO A 209 -12.62 14.91 11.98
CA PRO A 209 -12.15 15.28 10.64
C PRO A 209 -11.03 14.34 10.16
N MET A 210 -10.77 14.30 8.85
CA MET A 210 -9.58 13.61 8.32
C MET A 210 -8.30 14.43 8.57
N SER A 211 -7.14 13.76 8.64
CA SER A 211 -5.85 14.45 8.77
C SER A 211 -5.45 15.19 7.49
N GLU A 212 -4.65 16.25 7.58
CA GLU A 212 -4.16 16.95 6.37
C GLU A 212 -3.36 16.02 5.44
N SER A 213 -2.59 15.08 6.01
CA SER A 213 -1.88 14.04 5.27
C SER A 213 -2.81 13.22 4.37
N GLU A 214 -4.00 12.87 4.88
CA GLU A 214 -5.01 12.13 4.12
C GLU A 214 -5.84 13.01 3.19
N ALA A 215 -6.09 14.27 3.56
CA ALA A 215 -6.74 15.24 2.69
C ALA A 215 -5.94 15.42 1.38
N CYS A 216 -4.60 15.43 1.44
CA CYS A 216 -3.72 15.44 0.28
C CYS A 216 -3.87 14.21 -0.65
N ALA A 217 -4.37 13.06 -0.14
CA ALA A 217 -4.65 11.88 -0.96
C ALA A 217 -6.00 11.94 -1.70
N THR A 218 -6.85 12.94 -1.42
CA THR A 218 -8.21 13.01 -1.99
C THR A 218 -8.26 13.35 -3.48
N GLY A 219 -7.26 14.10 -3.98
CA GLY A 219 -7.32 14.78 -5.27
C GLY A 219 -8.18 16.06 -5.26
N ILE A 220 -8.61 16.55 -4.10
CA ILE A 220 -9.46 17.75 -3.92
C ILE A 220 -8.77 18.82 -3.05
N TRP A 221 -7.90 18.42 -2.12
CA TRP A 221 -7.25 19.34 -1.17
C TRP A 221 -6.07 20.09 -1.80
N VAL A 222 -6.01 21.41 -1.56
CA VAL A 222 -4.85 22.25 -1.83
C VAL A 222 -4.04 22.38 -0.54
N HIS A 223 -2.95 21.62 -0.42
CA HIS A 223 -2.00 21.84 0.68
C HIS A 223 -1.23 23.15 0.48
N ASN A 224 -1.12 23.94 1.55
CA ASN A 224 -0.28 25.13 1.57
C ASN A 224 0.82 24.98 2.63
N PRO A 225 2.11 24.99 2.25
CA PRO A 225 3.21 25.02 3.22
C PRO A 225 3.17 26.25 4.15
N ASN A 226 2.74 27.40 3.64
CA ASN A 226 2.87 28.71 4.30
C ASN A 226 1.57 29.25 4.92
N ALA A 227 0.45 28.53 4.80
CA ALA A 227 -0.85 28.89 5.36
C ALA A 227 -1.65 27.64 5.74
N ALA A 228 -2.94 27.79 6.03
CA ALA A 228 -3.88 26.67 6.03
C ALA A 228 -4.13 26.19 4.58
N GLY A 229 -4.24 24.88 4.39
CA GLY A 229 -4.79 24.31 3.15
C GLY A 229 -6.30 24.51 3.05
N PHE A 230 -6.88 24.19 1.89
CA PHE A 230 -8.31 24.34 1.62
C PHE A 230 -8.81 23.34 0.56
N TRP A 231 -10.12 23.06 0.54
CA TRP A 231 -10.74 22.29 -0.54
C TRP A 231 -10.80 23.11 -1.83
N ASP A 232 -10.38 22.53 -2.95
CA ASP A 232 -10.44 23.21 -4.24
C ASP A 232 -11.87 23.28 -4.78
N GLU A 233 -12.45 24.47 -4.80
CA GLU A 233 -13.84 24.69 -5.24
C GLU A 233 -14.07 24.28 -6.72
N ASN A 234 -13.05 24.30 -7.59
CA ASN A 234 -13.20 23.84 -8.98
C ASN A 234 -13.24 22.30 -9.07
N VAL A 235 -12.43 21.59 -8.29
CA VAL A 235 -12.56 20.12 -8.20
C VAL A 235 -13.88 19.74 -7.54
N LEU A 236 -14.32 20.45 -6.50
CA LEU A 236 -15.64 20.26 -5.88
C LEU A 236 -16.78 20.47 -6.89
N ASP A 237 -16.72 21.52 -7.72
CA ASP A 237 -17.74 21.79 -8.74
C ASP A 237 -17.71 20.73 -9.88
N ILE A 238 -16.52 20.25 -10.30
CA ILE A 238 -16.38 19.12 -11.25
C ILE A 238 -16.99 17.83 -10.69
N VAL A 239 -16.67 17.51 -9.43
CA VAL A 239 -17.08 16.26 -8.77
C VAL A 239 -18.54 16.30 -8.33
N GLY A 240 -19.06 17.45 -7.90
CA GLY A 240 -20.48 17.66 -7.61
C GLY A 240 -21.36 17.82 -8.86
N GLY A 241 -20.79 18.30 -9.97
CA GLY A 241 -21.50 18.53 -11.24
C GLY A 241 -22.22 19.88 -11.30
N SER A 242 -22.27 20.60 -10.17
CA SER A 242 -22.73 21.98 -10.07
C SER A 242 -22.12 22.64 -8.84
N ARG A 243 -22.13 23.98 -8.79
CA ARG A 243 -21.65 24.76 -7.65
C ARG A 243 -22.52 24.66 -6.39
N GLU A 244 -23.71 24.07 -6.49
CA GLU A 244 -24.55 23.76 -5.34
C GLU A 244 -24.15 22.41 -4.73
N GLU A 245 -24.03 21.38 -5.56
CA GLU A 245 -23.59 20.05 -5.13
C GLU A 245 -22.10 20.04 -4.73
N GLY A 246 -21.24 20.88 -5.32
CA GLY A 246 -19.86 21.07 -4.86
C GLY A 246 -19.77 21.53 -3.39
N ARG A 247 -20.65 22.46 -2.97
CA ARG A 247 -20.77 22.87 -1.55
C ARG A 247 -21.33 21.75 -0.68
N ARG A 248 -22.23 20.93 -1.21
CA ARG A 248 -22.76 19.76 -0.51
C ARG A 248 -21.66 18.73 -0.25
N VAL A 249 -20.83 18.41 -1.25
CA VAL A 249 -19.66 17.53 -1.11
C VAL A 249 -18.67 18.11 -0.09
N ARG A 250 -18.39 19.42 -0.13
CA ARG A 250 -17.58 20.12 0.88
C ARG A 250 -18.14 19.97 2.29
N GLY A 251 -19.47 20.02 2.45
CA GLY A 251 -20.17 19.77 3.72
C GLY A 251 -20.11 18.31 4.18
N TRP A 252 -20.12 17.36 3.24
CA TRP A 252 -19.95 15.92 3.55
C TRP A 252 -18.56 15.59 4.06
N LEU A 253 -17.52 16.10 3.40
CA LEU A 253 -16.11 15.90 3.76
C LEU A 253 -15.76 16.64 5.05
N GLY A 254 -16.28 17.85 5.23
CA GLY A 254 -16.12 18.66 6.44
C GLY A 254 -14.79 19.40 6.52
N GLU A 255 -14.35 19.66 7.74
CA GLU A 255 -13.05 20.29 8.04
C GLU A 255 -11.91 19.25 8.01
N VAL A 256 -10.68 19.74 7.96
CA VAL A 256 -9.44 18.93 7.92
C VAL A 256 -8.55 19.30 9.09
N ASP A 257 -8.01 18.29 9.78
CA ASP A 257 -7.06 18.52 10.89
C ASP A 257 -5.67 18.86 10.34
N THR A 258 -5.34 20.16 10.37
CA THR A 258 -4.04 20.74 10.01
C THR A 258 -3.07 20.84 11.21
N SER A 259 -3.38 20.23 12.36
CA SER A 259 -2.53 20.28 13.56
C SER A 259 -1.32 19.33 13.54
N GLY A 260 -1.11 18.60 12.45
CA GLY A 260 0.04 17.70 12.26
C GLY A 260 0.02 16.41 13.09
N GLY A 261 -1.08 16.11 13.80
CA GLY A 261 -1.21 14.90 14.61
C GLY A 261 -0.67 14.99 16.04
N ALA A 262 0.04 16.07 16.40
CA ALA A 262 0.60 16.26 17.74
C ALA A 262 -0.44 16.54 18.85
N ARG A 263 -1.69 16.87 18.49
CA ARG A 263 -2.75 17.21 19.44
C ARG A 263 -3.69 16.04 19.64
N LYS A 264 -4.22 15.83 20.84
CA LYS A 264 -5.34 14.89 21.04
C LYS A 264 -6.61 15.45 20.36
N ILE A 265 -7.39 14.58 19.72
CA ILE A 265 -8.77 14.90 19.29
C ILE A 265 -9.63 15.19 20.53
N GLY A 266 -9.43 14.40 21.58
CA GLY A 266 -10.25 14.41 22.79
C GLY A 266 -9.92 13.24 23.70
N ASN A 267 -10.92 12.83 24.48
CA ASN A 267 -10.86 11.65 25.34
C ASN A 267 -11.70 10.52 24.73
N VAL A 268 -11.52 9.30 25.25
CA VAL A 268 -12.28 8.11 24.88
C VAL A 268 -13.78 8.30 25.15
N SER A 269 -14.64 7.66 24.34
CA SER A 269 -16.09 7.82 24.45
C SER A 269 -16.66 7.27 25.77
N ARG A 270 -17.73 7.89 26.27
CA ARG A 270 -18.51 7.37 27.42
C ARG A 270 -18.92 5.91 27.19
N TYR A 271 -19.29 5.57 25.97
CA TYR A 271 -19.62 4.22 25.53
C TYR A 271 -18.46 3.23 25.79
N LEU A 272 -17.21 3.57 25.41
CA LEU A 272 -16.05 2.72 25.70
C LEU A 272 -15.71 2.64 27.20
N VAL A 273 -15.88 3.73 27.95
CA VAL A 273 -15.69 3.75 29.41
C VAL A 273 -16.67 2.80 30.09
N GLU A 274 -17.96 2.90 29.78
CA GLU A 274 -19.03 2.15 30.49
C GLU A 274 -19.19 0.71 29.98
N ARG A 275 -18.95 0.43 28.69
CA ARG A 275 -19.06 -0.92 28.11
C ARG A 275 -17.79 -1.76 28.27
N PHE A 276 -16.61 -1.15 28.14
CA PHE A 276 -15.34 -1.86 28.09
C PHE A 276 -14.37 -1.47 29.23
N GLY A 277 -14.67 -0.48 30.07
CA GLY A 277 -13.90 -0.18 31.28
C GLY A 277 -12.61 0.63 31.04
N PHE A 278 -12.50 1.36 29.92
CA PHE A 278 -11.41 2.33 29.71
C PHE A 278 -11.45 3.43 30.78
N GLU A 279 -10.30 4.00 31.13
CA GLU A 279 -10.29 5.17 32.02
C GLU A 279 -10.78 6.42 31.27
N ALA A 280 -11.62 7.25 31.90
CA ALA A 280 -12.16 8.44 31.25
C ALA A 280 -11.09 9.51 30.91
N ASP A 281 -9.88 9.41 31.48
CA ASP A 281 -8.74 10.27 31.14
C ASP A 281 -7.97 9.82 29.89
N THR A 282 -8.20 8.59 29.40
CA THR A 282 -7.57 8.04 28.18
C THR A 282 -7.84 8.96 26.98
N ILE A 283 -6.75 9.41 26.33
CA ILE A 283 -6.83 10.32 25.19
C ILE A 283 -7.03 9.56 23.87
N VAL A 284 -7.57 10.24 22.86
CA VAL A 284 -7.61 9.75 21.47
C VAL A 284 -6.84 10.72 20.58
N THR A 285 -5.84 10.24 19.83
CA THR A 285 -5.09 11.04 18.85
C THR A 285 -5.75 11.01 17.47
N PRO A 286 -5.40 11.93 16.55
CA PRO A 286 -5.66 11.77 15.13
C PRO A 286 -5.25 10.39 14.62
N PHE A 287 -6.06 9.85 13.71
CA PHE A 287 -5.78 8.63 12.97
C PHE A 287 -5.25 9.02 11.59
N THR A 288 -4.58 8.10 10.88
CA THR A 288 -4.04 8.35 9.53
C THR A 288 -4.09 7.09 8.66
N SER A 289 -3.47 7.09 7.49
CA SER A 289 -3.40 5.89 6.64
C SER A 289 -2.45 4.82 7.18
N ASP A 290 -2.76 3.56 6.89
CA ASP A 290 -1.93 2.38 7.17
C ASP A 290 -0.47 2.49 6.68
N TYR A 291 -0.25 3.01 5.46
CA TYR A 291 1.10 3.18 4.90
C TYR A 291 1.90 4.27 5.62
N LEU A 292 1.27 5.40 5.98
CA LEU A 292 1.93 6.46 6.74
C LEU A 292 2.23 6.01 8.19
N ALA A 293 1.30 5.31 8.83
CA ALA A 293 1.51 4.69 10.12
C ALA A 293 2.66 3.65 10.09
N THR A 294 2.77 2.86 9.00
CA THR A 294 3.87 1.92 8.79
C THR A 294 5.21 2.65 8.70
N TYR A 295 5.29 3.78 7.96
CA TYR A 295 6.47 4.63 7.90
C TYR A 295 6.88 5.18 9.29
N LEU A 296 5.92 5.69 10.08
CA LEU A 296 6.18 6.17 11.45
C LEU A 296 6.80 5.09 12.33
N SER A 297 6.34 3.85 12.19
CA SER A 297 6.82 2.70 12.94
C SER A 297 8.28 2.30 12.67
N LEU A 298 8.92 2.89 11.66
CA LEU A 298 10.30 2.61 11.26
C LEU A 298 11.26 3.77 11.55
N CYS A 299 10.73 4.97 11.83
CA CYS A 299 11.50 6.18 12.16
C CYS A 299 12.72 6.45 11.25
N PRO A 300 12.55 6.45 9.91
CA PRO A 300 13.65 6.61 8.95
C PRO A 300 14.41 7.93 9.15
N SER A 301 15.72 7.87 8.91
CA SER A 301 16.61 9.03 8.89
C SER A 301 16.54 9.76 7.54
N PRO A 302 17.00 11.03 7.41
CA PRO A 302 16.85 11.86 6.20
C PRO A 302 17.53 11.36 4.89
N CYS A 303 18.08 10.14 4.87
CA CYS A 303 18.61 9.48 3.67
C CYS A 303 18.21 7.99 3.58
N ASP A 304 17.29 7.53 4.45
CA ASP A 304 16.75 6.17 4.43
C ASP A 304 15.51 6.12 3.51
N ALA A 305 15.29 4.98 2.85
CA ALA A 305 14.01 4.69 2.19
C ALA A 305 13.30 3.53 2.89
N VAL A 306 11.97 3.59 2.99
CA VAL A 306 11.11 2.51 3.50
C VAL A 306 10.46 1.81 2.31
N LEU A 307 10.69 0.51 2.13
CA LEU A 307 10.04 -0.29 1.09
C LEU A 307 9.06 -1.30 1.71
N SER A 308 7.78 -0.94 1.71
CA SER A 308 6.68 -1.77 2.20
C SER A 308 6.08 -2.59 1.07
N PHE A 309 6.14 -3.92 1.18
CA PHE A 309 5.51 -4.85 0.25
C PHE A 309 4.15 -5.29 0.75
N GLY A 310 3.11 -5.22 -0.09
CA GLY A 310 1.74 -5.48 0.36
C GLY A 310 0.71 -5.64 -0.77
N PRO A 311 -0.58 -5.39 -0.48
CA PRO A 311 -1.66 -5.38 -1.48
C PRO A 311 -1.46 -4.29 -2.54
N MET A 312 -0.69 -3.26 -2.19
CA MET A 312 0.03 -2.36 -3.08
C MET A 312 1.42 -2.16 -2.46
N ASP A 313 2.47 -2.12 -3.29
CA ASP A 313 3.83 -1.87 -2.81
C ASP A 313 4.05 -0.36 -2.69
N SER A 314 4.82 0.08 -1.69
CA SER A 314 5.10 1.50 -1.43
C SER A 314 6.56 1.75 -1.05
N LEU A 315 7.26 2.59 -1.81
CA LEU A 315 8.57 3.15 -1.47
C LEU A 315 8.37 4.58 -0.94
N MET A 316 8.76 4.80 0.32
CA MET A 316 8.52 6.04 1.06
C MET A 316 9.83 6.64 1.59
N THR A 317 9.96 7.96 1.64
CA THR A 317 11.19 8.64 2.08
C THR A 317 10.91 10.02 2.70
N PRO A 318 11.71 10.48 3.68
CA PRO A 318 11.59 11.84 4.21
C PRO A 318 11.86 12.90 3.14
N ALA A 319 11.03 13.94 3.09
CA ALA A 319 11.20 15.11 2.23
C ALA A 319 11.13 16.42 3.04
N VAL A 320 11.94 17.40 2.65
CA VAL A 320 12.15 18.67 3.39
C VAL A 320 11.58 19.91 2.68
N SER A 321 10.95 19.69 1.52
CA SER A 321 10.40 20.69 0.60
C SER A 321 9.14 20.14 -0.05
N TYR A 322 8.09 20.96 -0.18
CA TYR A 322 6.87 20.59 -0.90
C TYR A 322 6.99 20.97 -2.38
N LEU A 323 7.36 20.00 -3.21
CA LEU A 323 7.47 20.14 -4.67
C LEU A 323 6.49 19.15 -5.34
N PRO A 324 5.21 19.48 -5.49
CA PRO A 324 4.23 18.54 -6.05
C PRO A 324 4.46 18.32 -7.55
N THR A 325 4.46 17.06 -7.99
CA THR A 325 4.64 16.68 -9.40
C THR A 325 3.83 15.43 -9.73
N ARG A 326 3.66 15.13 -11.02
CA ARG A 326 3.04 13.88 -11.50
C ARG A 326 3.86 12.60 -11.25
N LEU A 327 5.03 12.68 -10.61
CA LEU A 327 6.01 11.60 -10.53
C LEU A 327 6.01 10.85 -9.18
N TYR A 328 5.41 11.43 -8.15
CA TYR A 328 5.32 10.91 -6.78
C TYR A 328 4.22 11.66 -6.03
N ASN A 329 3.69 11.07 -4.96
CA ASN A 329 2.82 11.78 -4.03
C ASN A 329 3.63 12.42 -2.90
N LEU A 330 3.13 13.53 -2.35
CA LEU A 330 3.71 14.24 -1.21
C LEU A 330 2.67 14.44 -0.11
N TYR A 331 2.93 13.90 1.08
CA TYR A 331 2.05 14.03 2.24
C TYR A 331 2.76 14.85 3.33
N PRO A 332 2.11 15.86 3.93
CA PRO A 332 2.56 16.46 5.19
C PRO A 332 2.80 15.38 6.24
N HIS A 333 3.84 15.52 7.05
CA HIS A 333 4.17 14.52 8.05
C HIS A 333 3.03 14.33 9.08
N PRO A 334 2.57 13.09 9.35
CA PRO A 334 1.37 12.80 10.15
C PRO A 334 1.61 12.81 11.68
N ALA A 335 2.87 12.88 12.12
CA ALA A 335 3.27 13.03 13.51
C ALA A 335 4.23 14.23 13.64
N GLN A 336 3.66 15.41 13.82
CA GLN A 336 4.32 16.69 13.57
C GLN A 336 3.70 17.82 14.40
N GLU A 337 4.53 18.72 14.93
CA GLU A 337 4.10 19.86 15.74
C GLU A 337 3.71 21.08 14.87
N PRO A 338 2.63 21.82 15.19
CA PRO A 338 2.26 23.04 14.44
C PRO A 338 3.32 24.15 14.41
N GLY A 339 4.32 24.10 15.30
CA GLY A 339 5.39 25.09 15.41
C GLY A 339 6.76 24.62 14.91
N GLU A 340 6.90 23.41 14.37
CA GLU A 340 8.17 22.94 13.81
C GLU A 340 8.28 23.19 12.30
N ARG A 341 9.48 23.05 11.73
CA ARG A 341 9.66 23.11 10.27
C ARG A 341 8.89 21.95 9.64
N LYS A 342 7.88 22.26 8.81
CA LYS A 342 7.09 21.27 8.07
C LYS A 342 7.99 20.24 7.38
N ARG A 343 7.78 18.97 7.71
CA ARG A 343 8.33 17.78 7.05
C ARG A 343 7.25 17.14 6.17
N TYR A 344 7.72 16.36 5.21
CA TYR A 344 6.89 15.63 4.27
C TYR A 344 7.35 14.18 4.15
N VAL A 345 6.45 13.31 3.73
CA VAL A 345 6.77 11.96 3.24
C VAL A 345 6.51 11.96 1.74
N ALA A 346 7.56 11.70 0.95
CA ALA A 346 7.41 11.45 -0.48
C ALA A 346 7.16 9.95 -0.69
N VAL A 347 6.18 9.62 -1.53
CA VAL A 347 5.67 8.26 -1.70
C VAL A 347 5.54 7.91 -3.18
N LEU A 348 6.16 6.80 -3.55
CA LEU A 348 5.94 6.07 -4.79
C LEU A 348 5.14 4.80 -4.46
N THR A 349 4.02 4.56 -5.13
CA THR A 349 3.24 3.32 -4.98
C THR A 349 3.31 2.47 -6.25
N SER A 350 2.97 1.19 -6.17
CA SER A 350 2.56 0.39 -7.33
C SER A 350 1.39 -0.51 -6.95
N ARG A 351 0.34 -0.48 -7.78
CA ARG A 351 -0.83 -1.34 -7.67
C ARG A 351 -0.53 -2.77 -8.11
N ASN A 352 0.41 -2.93 -9.04
CA ASN A 352 0.81 -4.20 -9.62
C ASN A 352 1.82 -4.95 -8.72
N ALA A 353 1.38 -5.28 -7.50
CA ALA A 353 2.21 -5.71 -6.38
C ALA A 353 2.16 -7.22 -6.08
N ASP A 354 1.37 -7.64 -5.10
CA ASP A 354 1.28 -9.05 -4.67
C ASP A 354 0.48 -9.93 -5.63
N VAL A 355 -0.57 -9.42 -6.27
CA VAL A 355 -1.37 -10.18 -7.24
C VAL A 355 -0.53 -10.70 -8.42
N PRO A 356 0.34 -9.90 -9.10
CA PRO A 356 1.32 -10.44 -10.05
C PRO A 356 2.25 -11.51 -9.47
N ARG A 357 2.75 -11.33 -8.22
CA ARG A 357 3.63 -12.32 -7.57
C ARG A 357 2.91 -13.64 -7.31
N ALA A 358 1.66 -13.59 -6.85
CA ALA A 358 0.80 -14.75 -6.66
C ALA A 358 0.47 -15.44 -7.99
N LEU A 359 0.18 -14.67 -9.05
CA LEU A 359 -0.09 -15.21 -10.39
C LEU A 359 1.14 -15.90 -10.99
N VAL A 360 2.34 -15.31 -10.90
CA VAL A 360 3.59 -15.93 -11.37
C VAL A 360 3.96 -17.16 -10.53
N ARG A 361 3.75 -17.13 -9.21
CA ARG A 361 3.82 -18.34 -8.35
C ARG A 361 2.89 -19.44 -8.88
N ASP A 362 1.62 -19.12 -9.10
CA ASP A 362 0.60 -20.10 -9.47
C ASP A 362 0.72 -20.58 -10.91
N MET A 363 1.34 -19.82 -11.81
CA MET A 363 1.69 -20.28 -13.16
C MET A 363 2.90 -21.22 -13.12
N TYR A 364 4.05 -20.77 -12.58
CA TYR A 364 5.34 -21.40 -12.86
C TYR A 364 5.92 -22.26 -11.72
N THR A 365 5.48 -22.10 -10.46
CA THR A 365 6.17 -22.74 -9.32
C THR A 365 5.27 -23.46 -8.32
N LYS A 366 3.96 -23.14 -8.29
CA LYS A 366 2.94 -23.65 -7.36
C LYS A 366 3.27 -23.51 -5.86
N SER A 367 4.37 -22.83 -5.52
CA SER A 367 4.85 -22.70 -4.15
C SER A 367 5.79 -21.50 -4.01
N TRP A 368 5.61 -20.72 -2.95
CA TRP A 368 6.51 -19.62 -2.61
C TRP A 368 7.96 -20.08 -2.39
N SER A 369 8.19 -21.32 -1.92
CA SER A 369 9.56 -21.80 -1.72
C SER A 369 10.27 -22.13 -3.03
N ALA A 370 9.53 -22.55 -4.05
CA ALA A 370 10.05 -22.72 -5.41
C ALA A 370 10.18 -21.36 -6.14
N PHE A 371 9.29 -20.40 -5.85
CA PHE A 371 9.41 -19.01 -6.32
C PHE A 371 10.72 -18.37 -5.84
N ASP A 372 10.94 -18.31 -4.51
CA ASP A 372 12.15 -17.72 -3.92
C ASP A 372 13.44 -18.41 -4.40
N ARG A 373 13.45 -19.75 -4.49
CA ARG A 373 14.60 -20.48 -5.07
C ARG A 373 14.89 -20.10 -6.53
N LEU A 374 13.87 -19.89 -7.37
CA LEU A 374 14.10 -19.43 -8.74
C LEU A 374 14.56 -17.97 -8.78
N VAL A 375 13.99 -17.10 -7.96
CA VAL A 375 14.48 -15.72 -7.79
C VAL A 375 15.93 -15.70 -7.31
N ALA A 376 16.36 -16.64 -6.47
CA ALA A 376 17.74 -16.73 -5.98
C ALA A 376 18.75 -17.21 -7.04
N ILE A 377 18.42 -18.26 -7.83
CA ILE A 377 19.39 -18.92 -8.72
C ILE A 377 19.40 -18.40 -10.16
N VAL A 378 18.36 -17.70 -10.61
CA VAL A 378 18.32 -17.12 -11.96
C VAL A 378 19.17 -15.82 -11.96
N PRO A 379 20.09 -15.65 -12.93
CA PRO A 379 20.96 -14.47 -12.99
C PRO A 379 20.20 -13.13 -13.19
N PRO A 380 20.85 -11.98 -12.90
CA PRO A 380 20.27 -10.67 -13.17
C PRO A 380 19.83 -10.47 -14.63
N GLY A 381 18.57 -10.07 -14.82
CA GLY A 381 17.96 -9.95 -16.15
C GLY A 381 17.69 -11.30 -16.82
N GLY A 382 17.45 -12.35 -16.03
CA GLY A 382 16.97 -13.66 -16.48
C GLY A 382 17.97 -14.60 -17.13
N SER A 383 19.16 -14.14 -17.54
CA SER A 383 20.13 -14.92 -18.32
C SER A 383 21.59 -14.59 -18.00
N ILE A 384 22.51 -15.52 -18.29
CA ILE A 384 23.96 -15.33 -18.10
C ILE A 384 24.56 -14.41 -19.17
N GLY A 385 24.04 -14.45 -20.41
CA GLY A 385 24.53 -13.64 -21.52
C GLY A 385 24.40 -12.14 -21.27
N LEU A 386 25.27 -11.34 -21.91
CA LEU A 386 25.23 -9.88 -21.85
C LEU A 386 24.05 -9.33 -22.67
N ASP A 387 23.82 -9.87 -23.86
CA ASP A 387 22.82 -9.39 -24.82
C ASP A 387 21.45 -10.09 -24.70
N ASP A 388 21.42 -11.34 -24.20
CA ASP A 388 20.22 -12.18 -24.07
C ASP A 388 19.32 -11.82 -22.87
N LYS A 389 19.22 -10.53 -22.51
CA LYS A 389 18.51 -10.09 -21.29
C LYS A 389 16.98 -10.12 -21.45
N LEU A 390 16.33 -10.48 -20.35
CA LEU A 390 14.91 -10.76 -20.24
C LEU A 390 14.22 -9.72 -19.36
N PHE A 391 13.07 -9.19 -19.82
CA PHE A 391 12.28 -8.20 -19.07
C PHE A 391 10.79 -8.61 -19.05
N SER A 392 10.11 -8.43 -17.90
CA SER A 392 8.74 -8.94 -17.69
C SER A 392 7.86 -7.95 -16.93
N TYR A 393 6.96 -7.28 -17.63
CA TYR A 393 6.07 -6.25 -17.11
C TYR A 393 4.67 -6.82 -16.89
N TRP A 394 4.20 -6.83 -15.64
CA TRP A 394 2.91 -7.42 -15.24
C TRP A 394 1.92 -6.34 -14.80
N HIS A 395 1.51 -5.50 -15.74
CA HIS A 395 0.53 -4.44 -15.51
C HIS A 395 -0.90 -5.01 -15.64
N LEU A 396 -1.33 -5.82 -14.67
CA LEU A 396 -2.69 -6.38 -14.65
C LEU A 396 -3.76 -5.26 -14.55
N GLN A 397 -3.38 -4.11 -13.99
CA GLN A 397 -4.19 -2.90 -13.86
C GLN A 397 -3.33 -1.67 -14.20
N GLY A 398 -3.98 -0.59 -14.66
CA GLY A 398 -3.33 0.71 -14.82
C GLY A 398 -2.81 1.23 -13.49
N ASP A 399 -1.59 1.78 -13.49
CA ASP A 399 -0.89 2.24 -12.29
C ASP A 399 -0.80 3.79 -12.26
N MET A 400 0.00 4.36 -11.35
CA MET A 400 0.32 5.80 -11.40
C MET A 400 0.97 6.22 -12.73
N TYR A 401 0.83 7.51 -13.08
CA TYR A 401 1.49 8.12 -14.23
C TYR A 401 2.99 7.74 -14.33
N PRO A 402 3.53 7.39 -15.50
CA PRO A 402 2.91 7.37 -16.84
C PRO A 402 2.28 6.02 -17.25
N LEU A 403 1.96 5.15 -16.28
CA LEU A 403 1.47 3.79 -16.52
C LEU A 403 -0.07 3.69 -16.43
N GLU A 404 -0.77 4.83 -16.43
CA GLU A 404 -2.21 4.89 -16.20
C GLU A 404 -3.05 4.33 -17.37
N ARG A 405 -2.42 4.05 -18.51
CA ARG A 405 -3.04 3.43 -19.71
C ARG A 405 -2.44 2.06 -20.07
N VAL A 406 -1.45 1.57 -19.33
CA VAL A 406 -0.79 0.29 -19.61
C VAL A 406 -1.52 -0.84 -18.89
N LYS A 407 -2.06 -1.81 -19.64
CA LYS A 407 -2.76 -2.99 -19.10
C LYS A 407 -2.42 -4.23 -19.93
N GLY A 408 -1.67 -5.17 -19.36
CA GLY A 408 -1.25 -6.42 -19.98
C GLY A 408 -0.06 -7.09 -19.27
N ILE A 409 0.28 -8.29 -19.75
CA ILE A 409 1.53 -8.98 -19.39
C ILE A 409 2.44 -8.92 -20.62
N TYR A 410 3.61 -8.30 -20.47
CA TYR A 410 4.55 -8.07 -21.58
C TYR A 410 5.91 -8.67 -21.24
N ARG A 411 6.38 -9.59 -22.08
CA ARG A 411 7.72 -10.21 -21.94
C ARG A 411 8.59 -9.79 -23.12
N PHE A 412 9.89 -9.63 -22.86
CA PHE A 412 10.87 -9.27 -23.87
C PHE A 412 12.11 -10.16 -23.78
N GLU A 413 12.54 -10.72 -24.92
CA GLU A 413 13.85 -11.37 -25.11
C GLU A 413 14.64 -10.54 -26.13
N THR A 414 15.94 -10.28 -25.90
CA THR A 414 16.81 -9.51 -26.82
C THR A 414 16.15 -8.20 -27.32
N GLY A 415 15.39 -7.52 -26.45
CA GLY A 415 14.67 -6.28 -26.76
C GLY A 415 13.39 -6.40 -27.60
N VAL A 416 12.96 -7.63 -27.95
CA VAL A 416 11.78 -7.95 -28.77
C VAL A 416 10.67 -8.57 -27.93
N LYS A 417 9.41 -8.17 -28.14
CA LYS A 417 8.25 -8.71 -27.41
C LYS A 417 8.03 -10.19 -27.75
N VAL A 418 7.86 -11.03 -26.73
CA VAL A 418 7.49 -12.44 -26.85
C VAL A 418 6.22 -12.75 -26.06
N GLN A 419 5.53 -13.82 -26.41
CA GLN A 419 4.36 -14.29 -25.65
C GLN A 419 4.77 -14.92 -24.31
N GLU A 420 5.83 -15.73 -24.32
CA GLU A 420 6.37 -16.46 -23.16
C GLU A 420 7.90 -16.58 -23.31
N PHE A 421 8.63 -16.66 -22.21
CA PHE A 421 10.09 -16.86 -22.24
C PHE A 421 10.46 -18.29 -22.64
N ARG A 422 11.54 -18.47 -23.40
CA ARG A 422 12.11 -19.79 -23.72
C ARG A 422 12.49 -20.58 -22.46
N ASP A 423 13.00 -19.89 -21.45
CA ASP A 423 13.19 -20.44 -20.11
C ASP A 423 12.11 -19.92 -19.16
N LEU A 424 11.07 -20.73 -18.98
CA LEU A 424 9.96 -20.44 -18.06
C LEU A 424 10.42 -20.12 -16.63
N ARG A 425 11.59 -20.64 -16.22
CA ARG A 425 12.17 -20.43 -14.88
C ARG A 425 12.55 -18.97 -14.63
N ALA A 426 12.72 -18.16 -15.68
CA ALA A 426 13.05 -16.74 -15.55
C ALA A 426 11.87 -15.88 -15.08
N ASN A 427 10.61 -16.28 -15.31
CA ASN A 427 9.43 -15.46 -14.99
C ASN A 427 9.41 -14.92 -13.53
N PRO A 428 9.67 -15.72 -12.47
CA PRO A 428 9.79 -15.22 -11.10
C PRO A 428 10.85 -14.13 -10.90
N ARG A 429 12.06 -14.32 -11.43
CA ARG A 429 13.16 -13.34 -11.32
C ARG A 429 12.80 -12.05 -12.05
N CYS A 430 12.41 -12.15 -13.33
CA CYS A 430 12.13 -11.00 -14.18
C CYS A 430 10.93 -10.16 -13.69
N LEU A 431 9.92 -10.78 -13.04
CA LEU A 431 8.83 -10.04 -12.38
C LEU A 431 9.38 -9.21 -11.20
N VAL A 432 10.10 -9.84 -10.28
CA VAL A 432 10.62 -9.18 -9.06
C VAL A 432 11.59 -8.06 -9.44
N GLU A 433 12.45 -8.31 -10.42
CA GLU A 433 13.33 -7.29 -11.00
C GLU A 433 12.55 -6.14 -11.61
N SER A 434 11.50 -6.40 -12.41
CA SER A 434 10.68 -5.33 -12.99
C SER A 434 9.98 -4.48 -11.93
N GLN A 435 9.47 -5.08 -10.85
CA GLN A 435 8.83 -4.36 -9.74
C GLN A 435 9.83 -3.43 -9.04
N ILE A 436 11.04 -3.93 -8.73
CA ILE A 436 12.07 -3.17 -8.00
C ILE A 436 12.75 -2.13 -8.91
N LEU A 437 12.98 -2.45 -10.19
CA LEU A 437 13.49 -1.51 -11.21
C LEU A 437 12.50 -0.36 -11.46
N SER A 438 11.19 -0.62 -11.47
CA SER A 438 10.17 0.43 -11.54
C SER A 438 10.31 1.45 -10.41
N PHE A 439 10.55 0.99 -9.17
CA PHE A 439 10.84 1.87 -8.04
C PHE A 439 12.20 2.58 -8.18
N ARG A 440 13.24 1.89 -8.66
CA ARG A 440 14.59 2.47 -8.87
C ARG A 440 14.60 3.59 -9.90
N VAL A 441 13.89 3.41 -11.01
CA VAL A 441 13.73 4.41 -12.08
C VAL A 441 12.91 5.59 -11.59
N ARG A 442 11.79 5.35 -10.89
CA ARG A 442 10.96 6.42 -10.33
C ARG A 442 11.65 7.18 -9.18
N TRP A 443 12.49 6.52 -8.40
CA TRP A 443 13.41 7.17 -7.45
C TRP A 443 14.38 8.12 -8.18
N GLY A 444 15.00 7.68 -9.27
CA GLY A 444 15.87 8.53 -10.10
C GLY A 444 15.14 9.74 -10.69
N ARG A 445 13.88 9.56 -11.15
CA ARG A 445 13.00 10.65 -11.61
C ARG A 445 12.65 11.61 -10.44
N MET A 446 12.39 11.09 -9.24
CA MET A 446 12.09 11.87 -8.02
C MET A 446 13.29 12.71 -7.55
N VAL A 447 14.49 12.13 -7.47
CA VAL A 447 15.75 12.86 -7.21
C VAL A 447 15.91 14.04 -8.17
N GLY A 448 15.66 13.81 -9.45
CA GLY A 448 15.76 14.83 -10.52
C GLY A 448 14.84 16.05 -10.36
N THR A 449 13.87 16.04 -9.43
CA THR A 449 13.03 17.22 -9.11
C THR A 449 13.64 18.16 -8.06
N GLY A 450 14.75 17.77 -7.40
CA GLY A 450 15.37 18.56 -6.34
C GLY A 450 14.65 18.50 -4.98
N ILE A 451 13.73 17.54 -4.79
CA ILE A 451 12.93 17.35 -3.56
C ILE A 451 13.75 17.23 -2.27
N PHE A 452 14.96 16.69 -2.34
CA PHE A 452 15.90 16.56 -1.21
C PHE A 452 16.75 17.81 -0.96
N GLY A 453 16.58 18.86 -1.78
CA GLY A 453 17.37 20.09 -1.77
C GLY A 453 18.38 20.15 -2.91
N ALA A 454 18.80 21.38 -3.27
CA ALA A 454 19.80 21.60 -4.31
C ALA A 454 21.22 21.40 -3.76
N THR A 455 21.92 20.36 -4.22
CA THR A 455 23.37 20.28 -4.05
C THR A 455 24.04 21.29 -4.98
N THR A 456 24.82 22.22 -4.40
CA THR A 456 25.81 22.98 -5.18
C THR A 456 26.70 21.98 -5.92
N PRO A 457 26.89 22.09 -7.25
CA PRO A 457 27.80 21.19 -7.96
C PRO A 457 29.20 21.39 -7.38
N GLN A 458 29.73 20.38 -6.70
CA GLN A 458 31.11 20.41 -6.23
C GLN A 458 32.02 20.48 -7.46
N SER A 459 32.76 21.59 -7.56
CA SER A 459 33.84 21.73 -8.53
C SER A 459 34.85 20.60 -8.30
N THR A 460 34.88 19.64 -9.22
CA THR A 460 35.92 18.62 -9.27
C THR A 460 37.22 19.28 -9.69
N ALA A 461 37.98 19.74 -8.68
CA ALA A 461 39.31 20.30 -8.88
C ALA A 461 40.15 19.29 -9.68
N PRO A 462 40.71 19.69 -10.85
CA PRO A 462 41.38 18.75 -11.74
C PRO A 462 42.65 18.22 -11.08
N ILE A 463 42.76 16.89 -11.00
CA ILE A 463 43.96 16.20 -10.51
C ILE A 463 45.11 16.53 -11.46
N THR A 464 46.17 17.14 -10.93
CA THR A 464 47.35 17.50 -11.70
C THR A 464 48.17 16.26 -12.06
N SER A 465 48.03 15.75 -13.27
CA SER A 465 48.96 14.79 -13.88
C SER A 465 49.86 15.50 -14.89
N SER A 466 51.17 15.24 -14.83
CA SER A 466 52.18 15.98 -15.57
C SER A 466 52.74 15.18 -16.76
N SER A 467 52.31 15.49 -17.97
CA SER A 467 53.05 15.16 -19.21
C SER A 467 52.66 16.09 -20.37
N THR A 468 53.64 16.37 -21.23
CA THR A 468 53.57 17.42 -22.27
C THR A 468 52.82 16.94 -23.53
N PRO A 469 51.91 17.75 -24.11
CA PRO A 469 51.31 17.45 -25.42
C PRO A 469 52.20 17.93 -26.60
N PRO A 470 52.15 17.26 -27.77
CA PRO A 470 52.77 17.74 -29.00
C PRO A 470 51.94 18.85 -29.68
N PRO A 471 52.54 19.67 -30.57
CA PRO A 471 51.86 20.83 -31.17
C PRO A 471 50.94 20.48 -32.36
N GLN A 472 49.87 21.26 -32.53
CA GLN A 472 49.10 21.37 -33.77
C GLN A 472 49.07 22.83 -34.28
N PRO A 473 49.00 23.06 -35.61
CA PRO A 473 49.06 24.40 -36.19
C PRO A 473 47.71 25.15 -36.16
N SER A 474 47.84 26.48 -36.13
CA SER A 474 46.82 27.53 -36.01
C SER A 474 45.77 27.65 -37.12
N THR A 475 44.57 28.17 -36.77
CA THR A 475 43.80 29.31 -37.36
C THR A 475 42.26 29.09 -37.28
N PRO A 476 41.40 30.13 -37.38
CA PRO A 476 41.44 31.44 -36.71
C PRO A 476 40.10 31.77 -35.98
N LEU A 477 40.03 32.94 -35.33
CA LEU A 477 38.94 33.36 -34.43
C LEU A 477 37.72 34.05 -35.11
N LEU A 478 36.58 34.02 -34.42
CA LEU A 478 35.40 34.88 -34.63
C LEU A 478 34.91 35.47 -33.27
N PRO A 479 34.16 36.59 -33.24
CA PRO A 479 34.05 37.48 -32.07
C PRO A 479 33.01 37.04 -31.01
N PRO A 480 33.08 37.59 -29.77
CA PRO A 480 32.27 37.14 -28.64
C PRO A 480 30.83 37.67 -28.65
N SER A 481 29.90 36.83 -28.23
CA SER A 481 28.53 37.20 -27.85
C SER A 481 28.33 37.16 -26.33
N THR A 482 27.28 37.84 -25.85
CA THR A 482 26.98 38.07 -24.43
C THR A 482 26.70 36.79 -23.63
N PRO A 483 27.00 36.76 -22.31
CA PRO A 483 26.76 35.59 -21.47
C PRO A 483 25.26 35.29 -21.37
N ALA A 484 24.86 34.11 -21.84
CA ALA A 484 23.48 33.63 -21.71
C ALA A 484 23.16 33.31 -20.24
N GLN A 485 21.93 33.61 -19.82
CA GLN A 485 21.39 33.12 -18.54
C GLN A 485 21.30 31.58 -18.56
N PRO A 486 21.46 30.89 -17.42
CA PRO A 486 21.23 29.45 -17.35
C PRO A 486 19.76 29.14 -17.66
N THR A 487 19.53 28.43 -18.77
CA THR A 487 18.20 27.99 -19.16
C THR A 487 17.69 26.94 -18.18
N LEU A 488 16.65 27.31 -17.41
CA LEU A 488 15.86 26.34 -16.65
C LEU A 488 15.28 25.31 -17.62
N LEU A 489 15.50 24.02 -17.32
CA LEU A 489 14.97 22.92 -18.13
C LEU A 489 13.43 22.97 -18.12
N SER A 490 12.81 22.95 -19.30
CA SER A 490 11.35 23.00 -19.40
C SER A 490 10.73 21.73 -18.78
N PRO A 491 9.80 21.84 -17.80
CA PRO A 491 9.17 20.70 -17.15
C PRO A 491 8.18 19.94 -18.04
N THR A 492 7.94 20.44 -19.27
CA THR A 492 6.91 19.97 -20.21
C THR A 492 7.24 18.67 -20.95
N SER A 493 8.40 18.06 -20.73
CA SER A 493 8.71 16.76 -21.32
C SER A 493 8.08 15.63 -20.49
N PRO A 494 7.30 14.70 -21.09
CA PRO A 494 6.94 13.45 -20.42
C PRO A 494 8.19 12.61 -20.10
N TYR A 495 9.28 12.80 -20.86
CA TYR A 495 10.59 12.20 -20.62
C TYR A 495 11.51 13.20 -19.91
N LEU A 496 11.61 13.11 -18.58
CA LEU A 496 12.90 13.39 -17.95
C LEU A 496 13.80 12.20 -18.32
N PRO A 497 14.85 12.37 -19.15
CA PRO A 497 15.74 11.26 -19.47
C PRO A 497 16.42 10.78 -18.19
N PHE A 498 16.54 9.46 -18.02
CA PHE A 498 17.41 8.91 -16.99
C PHE A 498 18.86 9.27 -17.37
N VAL A 499 19.41 10.31 -16.75
CA VAL A 499 20.79 10.74 -17.01
C VAL A 499 21.72 9.78 -16.26
N PRO A 500 22.68 9.10 -16.92
CA PRO A 500 23.58 8.14 -16.25
C PRO A 500 24.41 8.73 -15.11
N THR A 501 24.55 10.05 -15.00
CA THR A 501 25.16 10.72 -13.84
C THR A 501 24.41 10.47 -12.53
N ASN A 502 23.11 10.12 -12.58
CA ASN A 502 22.31 9.70 -11.43
C ASN A 502 22.62 8.26 -10.94
N LEU A 503 23.63 7.59 -11.54
CA LEU A 503 24.28 6.41 -10.98
C LEU A 503 25.35 6.75 -9.93
N THR A 504 25.72 8.04 -9.77
CA THR A 504 26.67 8.43 -8.72
C THR A 504 26.07 8.27 -7.31
N PRO A 505 26.89 8.02 -6.26
CA PRO A 505 26.40 7.67 -4.93
C PRO A 505 25.54 8.70 -4.14
N PRO A 506 25.64 10.04 -4.30
CA PRO A 506 25.07 10.97 -3.30
C PRO A 506 23.53 11.06 -3.28
N HIS A 507 22.84 10.29 -4.12
CA HIS A 507 21.37 10.30 -4.23
C HIS A 507 20.73 8.90 -4.17
N LEU A 508 21.47 7.88 -3.72
CA LEU A 508 20.90 6.56 -3.41
C LEU A 508 20.43 6.55 -1.94
N PRO A 509 19.43 5.71 -1.57
CA PRO A 509 19.13 5.48 -0.16
C PRO A 509 20.36 4.96 0.57
N LYS A 510 20.72 5.54 1.71
CA LYS A 510 21.86 5.05 2.53
C LYS A 510 21.64 3.62 3.04
N ARG A 511 20.37 3.26 3.25
CA ARG A 511 19.86 1.95 3.63
C ARG A 511 18.38 1.86 3.28
N ILE A 512 17.88 0.66 3.08
CA ILE A 512 16.45 0.40 2.85
C ILE A 512 15.85 -0.34 4.04
N LEU A 513 14.80 0.24 4.62
CA LEU A 513 14.01 -0.36 5.69
C LEU A 513 12.82 -1.09 5.03
N SER A 514 12.95 -2.39 4.82
CA SER A 514 11.94 -3.19 4.14
C SER A 514 10.98 -3.90 5.11
N THR A 515 9.72 -4.04 4.72
CA THR A 515 8.64 -4.53 5.59
C THR A 515 7.52 -5.15 4.74
N GLY A 516 6.64 -5.93 5.36
CA GLY A 516 5.52 -6.60 4.69
C GLY A 516 5.90 -7.89 3.97
N ALA A 517 4.92 -8.58 3.38
CA ALA A 517 5.00 -10.01 3.09
C ALA A 517 6.17 -10.43 2.18
N ALA A 518 6.50 -9.64 1.15
CA ALA A 518 7.57 -10.00 0.23
C ALA A 518 8.99 -9.75 0.78
N ALA A 519 9.14 -8.92 1.83
CA ALA A 519 10.42 -8.74 2.55
C ALA A 519 10.82 -9.95 3.42
N ASN A 520 10.00 -11.01 3.42
CA ASN A 520 10.26 -12.27 4.12
C ASN A 520 11.00 -13.31 3.26
N PHE A 521 11.31 -12.97 2.01
CA PHE A 521 11.99 -13.84 1.04
C PHE A 521 13.43 -13.35 0.81
N PRO A 522 14.47 -14.15 1.16
CA PRO A 522 15.86 -13.73 1.06
C PRO A 522 16.23 -13.22 -0.33
N ALA A 523 15.74 -13.88 -1.39
CA ALA A 523 16.08 -13.51 -2.76
C ALA A 523 15.49 -12.15 -3.17
N ILE A 524 14.31 -11.80 -2.65
CA ILE A 524 13.68 -10.50 -2.90
C ILE A 524 14.43 -9.40 -2.13
N SER A 525 14.79 -9.64 -0.86
CA SER A 525 15.59 -8.70 -0.08
C SER A 525 16.97 -8.42 -0.69
N ASN A 526 17.62 -9.44 -1.28
CA ASN A 526 18.89 -9.25 -1.98
C ASN A 526 18.72 -8.36 -3.23
N ILE A 527 17.75 -8.64 -4.10
CA ILE A 527 17.50 -7.81 -5.30
C ILE A 527 17.16 -6.36 -4.94
N VAL A 528 16.47 -6.11 -3.82
CA VAL A 528 16.25 -4.75 -3.31
C VAL A 528 17.59 -4.06 -2.98
N GLY A 529 18.52 -4.78 -2.36
CA GLY A 529 19.85 -4.25 -2.04
C GLY A 529 20.69 -4.00 -3.29
N ASP A 530 20.79 -4.99 -4.16
CA ASP A 530 21.57 -4.95 -5.41
C ASP A 530 21.10 -3.82 -6.34
N VAL A 531 19.78 -3.69 -6.59
CA VAL A 531 19.24 -2.69 -7.52
C VAL A 531 19.48 -1.25 -7.02
N PHE A 532 19.48 -1.04 -5.70
CA PHE A 532 19.65 0.29 -5.08
C PHE A 532 21.06 0.59 -4.58
N ASN A 533 21.98 -0.38 -4.57
CA ASN A 533 23.29 -0.32 -3.91
C ASN A 533 23.19 0.10 -2.43
N ALA A 534 22.27 -0.53 -1.69
CA ALA A 534 21.95 -0.14 -0.32
C ALA A 534 21.75 -1.37 0.60
N PRO A 535 22.31 -1.39 1.82
CA PRO A 535 22.02 -2.45 2.77
C PRO A 535 20.54 -2.46 3.17
N VAL A 536 19.95 -3.66 3.23
CA VAL A 536 18.52 -3.85 3.51
C VAL A 536 18.33 -4.36 4.93
N TYR A 537 17.39 -3.74 5.64
CA TYR A 537 17.04 -4.05 7.02
C TYR A 537 15.56 -4.36 7.13
N VAL A 538 15.20 -5.38 7.92
CA VAL A 538 13.82 -5.77 8.22
C VAL A 538 13.61 -5.70 9.75
N PRO A 539 12.46 -5.21 10.25
CA PRO A 539 12.17 -5.21 11.68
C PRO A 539 12.19 -6.63 12.27
N ALA A 540 12.85 -6.83 13.42
CA ALA A 540 12.88 -8.12 14.09
C ALA A 540 11.47 -8.65 14.43
N THR A 541 10.51 -7.75 14.70
CA THR A 541 9.08 -8.08 14.87
C THR A 541 8.47 -8.84 13.69
N GLN A 542 9.02 -8.64 12.50
CA GLN A 542 8.60 -9.31 11.28
C GLN A 542 9.42 -10.59 11.05
N VAL A 543 10.75 -10.56 11.17
CA VAL A 543 11.61 -11.73 10.92
C VAL A 543 11.18 -12.93 11.77
N ASP A 544 10.93 -12.72 13.07
CA ASP A 544 10.46 -13.77 13.99
C ASP A 544 9.04 -14.29 13.67
N GLY A 545 8.22 -13.49 12.97
CA GLY A 545 6.83 -13.83 12.63
C GLY A 545 6.70 -14.80 11.45
N VAL A 546 7.73 -14.87 10.60
CA VAL A 546 7.80 -15.78 9.44
C VAL A 546 8.09 -17.22 9.86
N GLN A 547 8.69 -17.42 11.04
CA GLN A 547 9.27 -18.70 11.44
C GLN A 547 8.26 -19.70 12.03
N LEU A 548 6.97 -19.33 12.13
CA LEU A 548 5.93 -20.19 12.70
C LEU A 548 5.06 -20.85 11.62
N PRO A 549 4.57 -22.09 11.83
CA PRO A 549 3.64 -22.76 10.91
C PRO A 549 2.34 -21.99 10.60
N TRP A 550 1.94 -21.07 11.49
CA TRP A 550 0.77 -20.20 11.34
C TRP A 550 1.07 -18.84 10.70
N GLY A 551 2.36 -18.48 10.59
CA GLY A 551 2.81 -17.25 9.93
C GLY A 551 2.82 -17.43 8.41
N SER A 552 1.64 -17.60 7.80
CA SER A 552 1.56 -17.86 6.36
C SER A 552 2.07 -16.64 5.56
N PRO A 553 3.17 -16.77 4.80
CA PRO A 553 3.68 -15.69 3.94
C PRO A 553 2.86 -15.54 2.64
N GLN A 554 1.66 -16.13 2.62
CA GLN A 554 0.62 -15.91 1.62
C GLN A 554 -0.28 -14.72 1.96
N ARG A 555 -0.23 -14.20 3.19
CA ARG A 555 -1.01 -13.04 3.65
C ARG A 555 -0.12 -11.82 3.90
N ASN A 556 -0.70 -10.64 3.70
CA ASN A 556 -0.06 -9.37 4.04
C ASN A 556 -0.20 -9.03 5.53
N ALA A 557 -1.26 -9.52 6.20
CA ALA A 557 -1.41 -9.48 7.64
C ALA A 557 -0.35 -10.35 8.37
N PRO A 558 0.24 -9.86 9.49
CA PRO A 558 1.05 -10.70 10.37
C PRO A 558 0.24 -11.84 11.02
N GLY A 559 0.91 -12.91 11.44
CA GLY A 559 0.29 -13.99 12.20
C GLY A 559 -0.39 -13.52 13.50
N LYS A 560 -1.27 -14.35 14.06
CA LYS A 560 -1.91 -14.07 15.36
C LYS A 560 -0.84 -13.95 16.47
N GLY A 561 -0.96 -12.92 17.31
CA GLY A 561 0.02 -12.62 18.38
C GLY A 561 1.25 -11.80 17.94
N TYR A 562 1.40 -11.49 16.65
CA TYR A 562 2.44 -10.61 16.12
C TYR A 562 1.88 -9.21 15.80
N PRO A 563 2.58 -8.13 16.13
CA PRO A 563 2.09 -6.78 15.87
C PRO A 563 2.18 -6.44 14.39
N ALA A 564 1.26 -5.61 13.91
CA ALA A 564 1.40 -5.00 12.59
C ALA A 564 2.13 -3.66 12.69
N ARG A 565 2.83 -3.30 11.62
CA ARG A 565 3.76 -2.15 11.64
C ARG A 565 3.00 -0.83 11.74
N ALA A 566 1.90 -0.67 11.02
CA ALA A 566 1.00 0.48 11.20
C ALA A 566 0.46 0.57 12.64
N GLY A 567 0.03 -0.56 13.21
CA GLY A 567 -0.38 -0.67 14.61
C GLY A 567 0.69 -0.21 15.61
N ILE A 568 1.96 -0.59 15.43
CA ILE A 568 3.08 -0.10 16.26
C ILE A 568 3.27 1.41 16.10
N GLY A 569 3.31 1.90 14.85
CA GLY A 569 3.53 3.32 14.56
C GLY A 569 2.51 4.21 15.24
N MET A 570 1.25 3.80 15.24
CA MET A 570 0.19 4.55 15.94
C MET A 570 0.25 4.36 17.46
N ALA A 571 0.60 3.18 17.98
CA ALA A 571 0.84 3.02 19.43
C ALA A 571 1.96 3.97 19.92
N TRP A 572 3.00 4.20 19.11
CA TRP A 572 4.05 5.19 19.35
C TRP A 572 3.54 6.64 19.29
N VAL A 573 2.68 6.99 18.33
CA VAL A 573 2.00 8.31 18.28
C VAL A 573 1.14 8.54 19.53
N GLY A 574 0.38 7.53 19.97
CA GLY A 574 -0.39 7.60 21.21
C GLY A 574 0.49 7.93 22.43
N ARG A 575 1.61 7.22 22.57
CA ARG A 575 2.63 7.48 23.61
C ARG A 575 3.23 8.89 23.51
N TRP A 576 3.50 9.35 22.30
CA TRP A 576 4.13 10.65 22.00
C TRP A 576 3.22 11.85 22.31
N VAL A 577 1.95 11.80 21.91
CA VAL A 577 0.96 12.84 22.26
C VAL A 577 0.71 12.86 23.77
N TRP A 578 0.65 11.68 24.42
CA TRP A 578 0.43 11.59 25.85
C TRP A 578 1.57 12.18 26.69
N SER A 579 2.84 11.90 26.36
CA SER A 579 3.99 12.43 27.11
C SER A 579 4.01 13.97 27.14
N ARG A 580 3.65 14.60 26.01
CA ARG A 580 3.63 16.06 25.84
C ARG A 580 2.50 16.75 26.62
N LEU A 581 1.36 16.08 26.77
CA LEU A 581 0.29 16.50 27.68
C LEU A 581 0.69 16.38 29.15
N GLY A 582 1.51 15.39 29.51
CA GLY A 582 2.09 15.28 30.85
C GLY A 582 3.04 16.44 31.18
N THR A 583 3.96 16.77 30.26
CA THR A 583 4.94 17.86 30.47
C THR A 583 4.31 19.26 30.57
N SER A 584 3.14 19.47 29.98
CA SER A 584 2.42 20.76 30.06
C SER A 584 1.61 20.95 31.35
N GLY A 585 1.56 19.95 32.23
CA GLY A 585 0.95 20.06 33.56
C GLY A 585 1.81 20.78 34.62
N VAL A 586 3.13 20.93 34.39
CA VAL A 586 4.04 21.62 35.32
C VAL A 586 4.15 23.10 34.98
N ALA A 587 3.07 23.84 35.26
CA ALA A 587 3.21 25.28 35.46
C ALA A 587 4.12 25.52 36.70
N PRO A 588 5.10 26.45 36.64
CA PRO A 588 5.84 26.83 37.85
C PRO A 588 4.84 27.42 38.85
N GLY A 589 4.66 26.71 39.98
CA GLY A 589 3.65 27.07 40.97
C GLY A 589 3.83 28.51 41.46
N PRO A 590 2.74 29.29 41.63
CA PRO A 590 2.83 30.67 42.07
C PRO A 590 3.46 30.72 43.46
N GLY A 591 4.64 31.34 43.56
CA GLY A 591 5.35 31.51 44.82
C GLY A 591 4.47 32.25 45.83
N VAL A 592 4.27 31.65 47.00
CA VAL A 592 3.39 32.21 48.04
C VAL A 592 4.01 33.48 48.61
N VAL A 593 3.56 34.63 48.11
CA VAL A 593 3.82 35.96 48.68
C VAL A 593 2.49 36.53 49.15
N GLY A 594 2.26 36.54 50.46
CA GLY A 594 1.04 37.08 51.04
C GLY A 594 1.04 38.62 51.04
N GLY A 595 0.01 39.24 50.46
CA GLY A 595 -0.11 40.71 50.49
C GLY A 595 -1.38 41.28 49.87
N GLY A 596 -2.24 41.85 50.71
CA GLY A 596 -2.98 43.09 50.38
C GLY A 596 -4.07 43.07 49.29
N ARG A 597 -5.32 42.80 49.72
CA ARG A 597 -6.54 43.57 49.37
C ARG A 597 -6.68 44.22 47.96
N SER A 598 -7.68 43.68 47.23
CA SER A 598 -8.91 44.41 46.83
C SER A 598 -9.04 45.06 45.43
N ARG A 599 -10.28 44.95 44.92
CA ARG A 599 -10.99 45.71 43.88
C ARG A 599 -10.77 45.42 42.39
N SER A 600 -11.92 45.45 41.72
CA SER A 600 -12.20 45.29 40.30
C SER A 600 -12.26 46.64 39.57
N ALA A 601 -11.90 46.64 38.28
CA ALA A 601 -12.46 47.56 37.27
C ALA A 601 -12.28 46.96 35.85
N SER A 602 -13.04 47.48 34.89
CA SER A 602 -13.01 47.12 33.46
C SER A 602 -12.72 48.37 32.60
N VAL A 603 -12.92 48.29 31.27
CA VAL A 603 -13.00 49.41 30.29
C VAL A 603 -11.70 49.87 29.58
N SER A 604 -11.39 49.19 28.47
CA SER A 604 -11.39 49.70 27.06
C SER A 604 -10.62 50.95 26.56
N THR A 605 -9.95 50.75 25.40
CA THR A 605 -9.86 51.62 24.18
C THR A 605 -8.92 52.84 24.12
N THR A 606 -8.36 53.07 22.90
CA THR A 606 -7.60 54.23 22.36
C THR A 606 -6.25 54.59 23.01
N GLY A 607 -5.19 55.00 22.30
CA GLY A 607 -4.92 55.00 20.85
C GLY A 607 -4.58 56.38 20.23
N THR A 608 -3.34 56.57 19.75
CA THR A 608 -2.89 57.68 18.86
C THR A 608 -1.51 57.37 18.23
N GLN A 609 -0.99 58.23 17.33
CA GLN A 609 0.13 57.96 16.43
C GLN A 609 1.22 59.07 16.41
N THR A 610 2.47 58.69 16.06
CA THR A 610 3.48 59.49 15.30
C THR A 610 4.14 60.75 15.94
N PRO A 611 5.25 61.33 15.39
CA PRO A 611 6.47 60.71 14.81
C PRO A 611 7.83 61.44 15.13
N VAL A 612 8.93 60.97 14.50
CA VAL A 612 10.27 61.60 14.20
C VAL A 612 11.29 61.91 15.33
N SER A 613 12.50 61.32 15.24
CA SER A 613 13.78 62.00 14.86
C SER A 613 15.06 61.30 15.37
N ASP A 614 16.13 61.39 14.59
CA ASP A 614 17.39 60.66 14.78
C ASP A 614 18.40 61.32 15.75
N ARG A 615 19.26 60.49 16.37
CA ARG A 615 20.67 60.83 16.65
C ARG A 615 21.51 59.58 16.94
N VAL A 616 22.77 59.60 16.48
CA VAL A 616 23.74 58.48 16.59
C VAL A 616 24.87 58.87 17.53
N ALA A 617 25.19 58.04 18.53
CA ALA A 617 26.46 58.06 19.27
C ALA A 617 26.72 56.80 20.13
N SER A 618 27.43 55.82 19.55
CA SER A 618 28.49 55.02 20.21
C SER A 618 28.17 54.10 21.43
N PRO A 619 29.04 53.12 21.77
CA PRO A 619 28.56 51.86 22.36
C PRO A 619 28.81 51.69 23.88
N SER A 620 27.94 50.91 24.52
CA SER A 620 28.15 50.31 25.84
C SER A 620 27.94 48.79 25.80
N TRP A 621 28.66 48.05 26.66
CA TRP A 621 28.72 46.58 26.61
C TRP A 621 27.50 45.93 27.27
N GLY A 622 26.52 45.52 26.46
CA GLY A 622 25.44 44.63 26.88
C GLY A 622 25.80 43.16 26.66
N ARG A 623 25.61 42.29 27.66
CA ARG A 623 25.74 40.83 27.49
C ARG A 623 24.75 40.35 26.42
N GLY A 624 25.25 39.73 25.36
CA GLY A 624 24.42 39.03 24.39
C GLY A 624 23.67 37.88 25.04
N GLY A 625 22.38 38.08 25.32
CA GLY A 625 21.47 37.00 25.68
C GLY A 625 21.28 36.10 24.48
N VAL A 626 22.03 34.99 24.42
CA VAL A 626 21.78 33.94 23.43
C VAL A 626 20.38 33.40 23.71
N ALA A 627 19.42 33.76 22.85
CA ALA A 627 18.10 33.16 22.86
C ALA A 627 18.29 31.66 22.61
N ALA A 628 18.07 30.85 23.65
CA ALA A 628 18.16 29.40 23.53
C ALA A 628 17.05 28.94 22.59
N ALA A 629 17.42 28.67 21.33
CA ALA A 629 16.53 28.05 20.36
C ALA A 629 16.24 26.64 20.86
N THR A 630 15.12 26.47 21.57
CA THR A 630 14.64 25.17 22.04
C THR A 630 14.38 24.29 20.84
N THR A 631 15.34 23.42 20.52
CA THR A 631 15.23 22.44 19.45
C THR A 631 14.20 21.40 19.83
N THR A 632 12.94 21.67 19.47
CA THR A 632 11.83 20.72 19.56
C THR A 632 12.22 19.46 18.81
N THR A 633 12.38 18.37 19.54
CA THR A 633 12.75 17.07 18.96
C THR A 633 11.58 16.51 18.19
N THR A 634 11.84 16.06 16.97
CA THR A 634 10.82 15.44 16.11
C THR A 634 10.27 14.16 16.75
N PHE A 635 9.17 13.64 16.21
CA PHE A 635 8.64 12.33 16.59
C PHE A 635 9.72 11.24 16.47
N GLU A 636 10.41 11.18 15.32
CA GLU A 636 11.46 10.19 15.06
C GLU A 636 12.65 10.34 16.02
N ASP A 637 13.08 11.58 16.32
CA ASP A 637 14.14 11.84 17.30
C ASP A 637 13.76 11.41 18.72
N GLU A 638 12.50 11.59 19.11
CA GLU A 638 12.01 11.16 20.42
C GLU A 638 11.90 9.63 20.49
N MET A 639 11.33 8.97 19.48
CA MET A 639 11.22 7.50 19.43
C MET A 639 12.60 6.84 19.38
N ARG A 640 13.53 7.33 18.55
CA ARG A 640 14.92 6.84 18.51
C ARG A 640 15.60 6.94 19.87
N LYS A 641 15.42 8.04 20.61
CA LYS A 641 15.99 8.21 21.97
C LYS A 641 15.40 7.22 22.99
N ILE A 642 14.11 6.90 22.89
CA ILE A 642 13.47 5.92 23.79
C ILE A 642 13.98 4.51 23.49
N LEU A 643 14.07 4.12 22.22
CA LEU A 643 14.58 2.81 21.81
C LEU A 643 16.03 2.59 22.25
N VAL A 644 16.91 3.58 22.03
CA VAL A 644 18.31 3.56 22.52
C VAL A 644 18.37 3.47 24.05
N ARG A 645 17.57 4.25 24.78
CA ARG A 645 17.50 4.16 26.25
C ARG A 645 17.05 2.78 26.70
N ARG A 646 16.02 2.21 26.06
CA ARG A 646 15.45 0.90 26.36
C ARG A 646 16.46 -0.23 26.07
N TRP A 647 17.23 -0.15 24.99
CA TRP A 647 18.33 -1.07 24.67
C TRP A 647 19.43 -1.06 25.74
N VAL A 648 19.84 0.12 26.23
CA VAL A 648 20.82 0.22 27.33
C VAL A 648 20.23 -0.33 28.63
N MET A 649 18.99 0.03 28.98
CA MET A 649 18.32 -0.44 30.20
C MET A 649 18.01 -1.94 30.20
N SER A 650 17.84 -2.56 29.02
CA SER A 650 17.60 -4.00 28.87
C SER A 650 18.89 -4.83 28.79
N GLY A 651 20.07 -4.21 28.87
CA GLY A 651 21.35 -4.92 28.74
C GLY A 651 21.62 -5.43 27.33
N GLN A 652 21.35 -4.61 26.30
CA GLN A 652 21.48 -4.97 24.88
C GLN A 652 20.61 -6.18 24.47
N THR A 653 19.42 -6.30 25.09
CA THR A 653 18.41 -7.30 24.78
C THR A 653 17.48 -6.77 23.69
N TRP A 654 17.12 -7.57 22.67
CA TRP A 654 16.22 -7.14 21.59
C TRP A 654 14.80 -6.83 22.09
N ALA A 655 14.06 -6.01 21.34
CA ALA A 655 12.67 -5.69 21.64
C ALA A 655 11.75 -6.90 21.37
N ARG A 656 10.71 -7.09 22.18
CA ARG A 656 9.80 -8.24 22.02
C ARG A 656 9.09 -8.19 20.66
N THR A 657 9.17 -9.30 19.95
CA THR A 657 8.68 -9.45 18.58
C THR A 657 7.24 -9.98 18.51
N SER A 658 6.83 -10.76 19.51
CA SER A 658 5.46 -11.25 19.70
C SER A 658 5.10 -11.41 21.18
N VAL A 659 3.81 -11.55 21.47
CA VAL A 659 3.30 -11.76 22.83
C VAL A 659 3.73 -13.14 23.35
N GLY A 660 4.33 -13.18 24.55
CA GLY A 660 4.76 -14.42 25.21
C GLY A 660 6.19 -14.87 24.89
N SER A 661 6.82 -14.32 23.85
CA SER A 661 8.23 -14.61 23.52
C SER A 661 9.18 -14.02 24.58
N PRO A 662 10.22 -14.76 25.01
CA PRO A 662 11.25 -14.22 25.89
C PRO A 662 12.07 -13.15 25.15
N ALA A 663 12.46 -12.10 25.85
CA ALA A 663 13.34 -11.07 25.29
C ALA A 663 14.78 -11.61 25.20
N THR A 664 15.36 -11.59 24.01
CA THR A 664 16.65 -12.24 23.68
C THR A 664 17.85 -11.36 23.97
N THR A 665 18.73 -11.83 24.87
CA THR A 665 19.82 -11.06 25.49
C THR A 665 21.11 -11.03 24.67
N GLY A 666 21.68 -9.82 24.51
CA GLY A 666 23.12 -9.62 24.45
C GLY A 666 23.82 -9.90 23.12
N GLY A 667 23.63 -9.02 22.13
CA GLY A 667 24.54 -8.84 20.98
C GLY A 667 24.56 -9.95 19.91
N GLN A 668 24.28 -11.20 20.28
CA GLN A 668 23.93 -12.25 19.33
C GLN A 668 22.46 -12.07 18.88
N MET A 669 22.21 -12.32 17.59
CA MET A 669 20.85 -12.51 17.10
C MET A 669 20.19 -13.69 17.84
N PRO A 670 18.85 -13.74 17.95
CA PRO A 670 18.15 -14.93 18.43
C PRO A 670 18.67 -16.20 17.73
N SER A 671 18.74 -17.32 18.44
CA SER A 671 19.27 -18.59 17.91
C SER A 671 18.61 -19.04 16.60
N ASN A 672 17.36 -18.63 16.40
CA ASN A 672 16.55 -18.98 15.23
C ASN A 672 16.84 -18.07 14.02
N LEU A 673 17.55 -16.95 14.21
CA LEU A 673 17.94 -16.01 13.16
C LEU A 673 19.38 -16.20 12.67
N ILE A 674 20.18 -17.11 13.27
CA ILE A 674 21.56 -17.40 12.85
C ILE A 674 21.63 -18.71 12.06
N GLY A 675 21.39 -18.61 10.74
CA GLY A 675 21.65 -19.68 9.79
C GLY A 675 23.15 -19.78 9.52
N GLY A 676 23.87 -20.65 10.25
CA GLY A 676 25.32 -20.79 10.14
C GLY A 676 25.79 -21.36 8.80
N GLN A 677 26.14 -20.50 7.83
CA GLN A 677 26.86 -20.92 6.63
C GLN A 677 28.32 -21.27 6.96
N HIS A 678 28.57 -22.54 7.29
CA HIS A 678 29.90 -23.10 7.14
C HIS A 678 30.21 -23.26 5.64
N HIS A 679 31.22 -22.55 5.14
CA HIS A 679 31.78 -22.77 3.81
C HIS A 679 32.46 -24.15 3.71
N SER A 680 31.66 -25.19 3.47
CA SER A 680 32.15 -26.54 3.18
C SER A 680 32.75 -26.59 1.78
N LYS A 681 34.08 -26.50 1.67
CA LYS A 681 34.80 -26.82 0.43
C LYS A 681 34.43 -28.25 -0.02
N VAL A 682 34.18 -28.42 -1.32
CA VAL A 682 33.88 -29.73 -1.91
C VAL A 682 35.08 -30.66 -1.72
N GLY A 683 34.89 -31.69 -0.88
CA GLY A 683 35.85 -32.75 -0.62
C GLY A 683 35.32 -34.09 -1.11
N ILE A 684 36.16 -34.87 -1.78
CA ILE A 684 35.79 -36.17 -2.37
C ILE A 684 35.54 -37.18 -1.23
N PRO A 685 34.40 -37.89 -1.22
CA PRO A 685 34.14 -38.91 -0.20
C PRO A 685 34.97 -40.17 -0.49
N ASN A 686 35.86 -40.53 0.45
CA ASN A 686 36.55 -41.82 0.45
C ASN A 686 35.88 -42.78 1.44
N THR A 687 35.94 -44.09 1.19
CA THR A 687 35.01 -45.07 1.77
C THR A 687 35.56 -45.88 2.96
N SER A 688 34.65 -46.63 3.61
CA SER A 688 34.87 -47.72 4.60
C SER A 688 35.08 -47.33 6.08
N GLY A 689 34.87 -48.28 7.02
CA GLY A 689 35.30 -48.07 8.41
C GLY A 689 34.99 -49.15 9.45
N SER A 690 33.72 -49.37 9.81
CA SER A 690 33.22 -50.40 10.77
C SER A 690 33.55 -50.27 12.28
N ALA A 691 32.76 -51.00 13.10
CA ALA A 691 32.99 -51.43 14.51
C ALA A 691 32.98 -50.36 15.65
N SER A 692 32.67 -50.68 16.94
CA SER A 692 31.77 -51.68 17.58
C SER A 692 31.68 -51.45 19.12
N THR A 693 30.80 -52.20 19.84
CA THR A 693 30.80 -52.48 21.32
C THR A 693 30.55 -51.31 22.32
N SER A 694 29.94 -51.46 23.52
CA SER A 694 29.18 -52.56 24.21
C SER A 694 28.56 -52.10 25.57
N GLY A 695 27.53 -52.81 26.11
CA GLY A 695 26.92 -52.62 27.46
C GLY A 695 25.44 -52.14 27.42
N THR A 696 24.34 -52.87 27.67
CA THR A 696 23.93 -53.96 28.62
C THR A 696 23.77 -53.48 30.08
N SER A 697 22.70 -53.73 30.88
CA SER A 697 21.45 -54.56 30.85
C SER A 697 20.32 -53.89 31.69
N GLY A 698 19.03 -54.27 31.75
CA GLY A 698 18.20 -55.29 31.04
C GLY A 698 17.01 -55.83 31.91
N ASN A 699 15.88 -56.21 31.28
CA ASN A 699 14.65 -56.88 31.83
C ASN A 699 13.72 -56.04 32.73
N THR A 700 12.37 -56.22 32.81
CA THR A 700 11.47 -57.39 32.58
C THR A 700 10.12 -57.05 31.87
N ALA A 701 9.34 -58.08 31.48
CA ALA A 701 7.96 -58.04 30.92
C ALA A 701 7.25 -59.41 31.22
N PRO A 702 6.04 -59.79 30.72
CA PRO A 702 4.96 -59.06 30.00
C PRO A 702 3.53 -59.31 30.57
N GLY A 703 2.44 -58.81 29.93
CA GLY A 703 1.06 -59.29 30.17
C GLY A 703 -0.10 -58.45 29.62
N THR A 704 -1.07 -59.10 28.95
CA THR A 704 -2.34 -58.57 28.37
C THR A 704 -3.37 -59.72 28.28
N PRO A 705 -4.66 -59.53 27.89
CA PRO A 705 -5.61 -58.40 28.05
C PRO A 705 -6.98 -58.87 28.65
N THR A 706 -7.97 -57.98 28.91
CA THR A 706 -9.43 -58.29 28.78
C THR A 706 -10.39 -57.07 28.86
N THR A 707 -11.70 -57.31 28.75
CA THR A 707 -12.75 -56.40 28.25
C THR A 707 -13.90 -56.12 29.26
N THR A 708 -14.72 -55.08 28.99
CA THR A 708 -16.18 -54.90 29.34
C THR A 708 -16.67 -54.61 30.78
N MET A 709 -17.43 -53.50 30.93
CA MET A 709 -18.89 -53.35 31.31
C MET A 709 -19.47 -54.08 32.55
N PRO A 710 -20.69 -53.74 33.09
CA PRO A 710 -21.85 -52.95 32.58
C PRO A 710 -22.20 -51.72 33.49
N THR A 711 -23.41 -51.12 33.65
CA THR A 711 -24.86 -51.35 33.34
C THR A 711 -25.59 -49.97 33.39
N GLY A 712 -26.84 -49.71 32.98
CA GLY A 712 -27.87 -50.47 32.24
C GLY A 712 -29.33 -50.23 32.73
N GLY A 713 -30.27 -49.89 31.83
CA GLY A 713 -31.73 -49.76 32.10
C GLY A 713 -32.35 -48.35 31.92
N ILE A 714 -33.67 -48.14 31.72
CA ILE A 714 -34.57 -48.44 30.58
C ILE A 714 -36.01 -47.86 30.86
N GLY A 715 -36.70 -47.32 29.82
CA GLY A 715 -38.18 -47.22 29.73
C GLY A 715 -38.83 -45.80 29.68
N ILE A 716 -40.04 -45.56 29.11
CA ILE A 716 -40.86 -46.27 28.08
C ILE A 716 -42.08 -45.38 27.61
N PHE A 717 -42.84 -45.79 26.57
CA PHE A 717 -43.97 -45.10 25.85
C PHE A 717 -43.55 -43.98 24.86
N GLY A 718 -44.09 -43.78 23.63
CA GLY A 718 -45.11 -44.43 22.75
C GLY A 718 -45.80 -43.36 21.84
N THR A 719 -46.52 -43.54 20.71
CA THR A 719 -46.85 -44.59 19.68
C THR A 719 -47.82 -43.93 18.65
N SER A 720 -48.02 -44.24 17.35
CA SER A 720 -47.38 -45.09 16.31
C SER A 720 -48.11 -44.94 14.92
N SER A 721 -47.50 -45.34 13.78
CA SER A 721 -48.09 -45.62 12.41
C SER A 721 -48.78 -44.49 11.60
N SER A 722 -48.86 -44.44 10.25
CA SER A 722 -48.31 -45.17 9.05
C SER A 722 -48.52 -44.27 7.79
N GLY A 723 -47.74 -44.21 6.68
CA GLY A 723 -47.30 -45.23 5.68
C GLY A 723 -48.25 -45.24 4.43
N PRO A 724 -47.87 -45.63 3.17
CA PRO A 724 -46.59 -45.96 2.49
C PRO A 724 -46.07 -44.80 1.55
N THR A 725 -45.61 -44.82 0.26
CA THR A 725 -45.46 -45.77 -0.90
C THR A 725 -44.45 -45.24 -1.97
N THR A 726 -44.17 -45.95 -3.08
CA THR A 726 -43.33 -45.55 -4.27
C THR A 726 -43.91 -46.08 -5.61
N PRO A 727 -43.53 -45.59 -6.83
CA PRO A 727 -42.58 -46.34 -7.70
C PRO A 727 -41.78 -45.57 -8.83
N LEU A 728 -40.62 -46.12 -9.28
CA LEU A 728 -39.94 -46.04 -10.63
C LEU A 728 -39.62 -44.62 -11.25
N SER A 729 -38.77 -44.36 -12.27
CA SER A 729 -37.64 -45.00 -13.02
C SER A 729 -37.12 -43.98 -14.10
N SER A 730 -35.93 -43.96 -14.74
CA SER A 730 -34.57 -44.54 -14.57
C SER A 730 -33.67 -44.19 -15.81
N VAL A 731 -32.33 -44.02 -15.67
CA VAL A 731 -31.20 -44.44 -16.59
C VAL A 731 -31.22 -44.00 -18.11
N PRO A 732 -30.11 -43.64 -18.83
CA PRO A 732 -28.67 -43.94 -18.66
C PRO A 732 -27.64 -42.79 -18.90
N ARG A 733 -26.33 -43.13 -18.90
CA ARG A 733 -25.21 -42.39 -19.54
C ARG A 733 -25.17 -42.63 -21.06
N GLY A 734 -24.48 -41.76 -21.81
CA GLY A 734 -24.08 -41.98 -23.21
C GLY A 734 -22.64 -41.52 -23.52
N LEU A 735 -22.00 -42.14 -24.51
CA LEU A 735 -20.72 -41.73 -25.13
C LEU A 735 -21.00 -41.20 -26.55
N GLY A 736 -20.21 -40.24 -27.05
CA GLY A 736 -20.38 -39.74 -28.42
C GLY A 736 -19.25 -38.84 -28.91
N SER A 737 -18.53 -39.34 -29.93
CA SER A 737 -17.71 -38.67 -30.95
C SER A 737 -17.43 -37.16 -30.88
N SER A 738 -16.14 -36.84 -30.99
CA SER A 738 -15.57 -35.57 -31.47
C SER A 738 -16.13 -35.07 -32.82
N VAL A 739 -16.25 -33.74 -32.95
CA VAL A 739 -16.06 -32.99 -34.21
C VAL A 739 -15.17 -31.80 -33.90
N VAL A 740 -14.24 -31.47 -34.80
CA VAL A 740 -13.49 -30.19 -34.78
C VAL A 740 -14.18 -29.25 -35.75
N VAL A 741 -14.46 -28.03 -35.31
CA VAL A 741 -14.74 -26.88 -36.17
C VAL A 741 -13.87 -25.73 -35.68
N GLU A 742 -13.05 -25.20 -36.57
CA GLU A 742 -12.42 -23.89 -36.43
C GLU A 742 -13.43 -22.87 -36.97
N GLU A 743 -13.84 -21.90 -36.15
CA GLU A 743 -14.54 -20.70 -36.62
C GLU A 743 -13.90 -19.48 -35.95
N GLU A 744 -13.65 -18.44 -36.76
CA GLU A 744 -13.02 -17.19 -36.36
C GLU A 744 -14.07 -16.26 -35.74
N GLU A 745 -13.82 -15.72 -34.55
CA GLU A 745 -14.64 -14.61 -33.99
C GLU A 745 -13.96 -13.27 -34.26
N ASP A 746 -14.37 -12.63 -35.34
CA ASP A 746 -14.00 -11.25 -35.69
C ASP A 746 -15.10 -10.25 -35.28
N GLU A 747 -14.69 -9.01 -35.00
CA GLU A 747 -15.48 -7.78 -34.73
C GLU A 747 -16.77 -7.81 -33.85
N LEU A 748 -16.70 -7.10 -32.72
CA LEU A 748 -17.85 -6.82 -31.83
C LEU A 748 -18.79 -5.71 -32.34
N GLY A 749 -20.06 -6.05 -32.61
CA GLY A 749 -21.16 -5.10 -32.87
C GLY A 749 -22.29 -5.18 -31.82
N PRO A 750 -22.93 -4.06 -31.39
CA PRO A 750 -23.73 -4.02 -30.16
C PRO A 750 -25.27 -4.12 -30.30
N LEU A 751 -25.95 -4.14 -29.13
CA LEU A 751 -27.42 -4.07 -28.86
C LEU A 751 -28.11 -5.46 -28.77
N ARG A 752 -28.97 -5.78 -27.79
CA ARG A 752 -29.94 -4.92 -27.04
C ARG A 752 -30.12 -5.28 -25.55
N GLN A 753 -30.75 -4.33 -24.85
CA GLN A 753 -31.26 -4.39 -23.47
C GLN A 753 -32.65 -5.05 -23.40
N ALA A 754 -32.92 -5.84 -22.36
CA ALA A 754 -34.24 -6.37 -22.02
C ALA A 754 -34.44 -6.42 -20.48
N GLN A 755 -35.67 -6.26 -20.01
CA GLN A 755 -36.00 -6.09 -18.59
C GLN A 755 -36.49 -7.40 -17.97
N TYR A 756 -36.21 -7.62 -16.68
CA TYR A 756 -37.17 -8.26 -15.77
C TYR A 756 -37.11 -7.61 -14.38
N ALA A 757 -38.28 -7.36 -13.79
CA ALA A 757 -38.45 -6.77 -12.47
C ALA A 757 -39.17 -7.76 -11.53
N ALA A 758 -38.97 -7.60 -10.22
CA ALA A 758 -39.42 -8.55 -9.21
C ALA A 758 -40.94 -8.55 -8.99
N ALA A 759 -41.47 -9.70 -8.56
CA ALA A 759 -42.85 -9.84 -8.08
C ALA A 759 -42.87 -9.92 -6.54
N VAL A 760 -43.51 -8.94 -5.90
CA VAL A 760 -43.93 -9.01 -4.49
C VAL A 760 -45.37 -8.48 -4.43
N THR A 761 -46.27 -9.27 -3.84
CA THR A 761 -47.70 -8.95 -3.74
C THR A 761 -48.01 -8.00 -2.59
N THR A 762 -48.91 -7.06 -2.84
CA THR A 762 -49.54 -6.22 -1.81
C THR A 762 -50.86 -6.85 -1.33
N PRO A 763 -51.46 -6.28 -0.28
CA PRO A 763 -52.80 -5.73 -0.51
C PRO A 763 -53.03 -4.34 0.10
N SER A 764 -53.89 -3.55 -0.57
CA SER A 764 -55.04 -2.78 -0.05
C SER A 764 -54.95 -2.04 1.30
N SER A 765 -55.44 -0.79 1.47
CA SER A 765 -56.43 -0.04 0.65
C SER A 765 -56.57 1.45 1.03
N LEU A 766 -57.12 2.23 0.09
CA LEU A 766 -58.01 3.40 0.27
C LEU A 766 -57.55 4.62 1.11
N THR A 767 -57.32 5.73 0.41
CA THR A 767 -57.62 7.11 0.89
C THR A 767 -59.13 7.40 0.76
N PRO A 768 -59.63 8.51 1.36
CA PRO A 768 -60.07 9.59 0.47
C PRO A 768 -59.91 11.05 0.99
N SER A 769 -59.73 11.98 0.03
CA SER A 769 -60.20 13.39 -0.02
C SER A 769 -60.19 14.32 1.21
N GLY A 770 -59.61 15.53 1.08
CA GLY A 770 -59.82 16.65 2.03
C GLY A 770 -59.18 17.99 1.62
N SER A 771 -59.96 18.85 0.97
CA SER A 771 -59.70 20.26 0.57
C SER A 771 -59.08 21.22 1.61
N GLY A 772 -58.38 22.30 1.18
CA GLY A 772 -58.06 23.39 2.13
C GLY A 772 -57.24 24.65 1.72
N PHE A 773 -57.78 25.50 0.83
CA PHE A 773 -57.64 26.99 0.84
C PHE A 773 -56.32 27.73 0.44
N SER A 774 -56.48 29.04 0.15
CA SER A 774 -55.55 30.06 -0.38
C SER A 774 -55.03 31.01 0.74
N THR A 775 -54.18 32.05 0.57
CA THR A 775 -54.06 33.22 -0.36
C THR A 775 -52.64 33.84 -0.24
N SER A 776 -51.95 34.31 -1.30
CA SER A 776 -51.99 35.64 -1.98
C SER A 776 -51.39 36.82 -1.15
N THR A 777 -50.77 37.91 -1.68
CA THR A 777 -50.53 38.38 -3.08
C THR A 777 -49.32 39.36 -3.17
N SER A 778 -48.90 39.66 -4.41
CA SER A 778 -48.27 40.91 -4.96
C SER A 778 -46.76 41.21 -4.75
N GLY A 779 -46.06 41.88 -5.70
CA GLY A 779 -46.48 42.28 -7.06
C GLY A 779 -45.48 43.16 -7.85
N SER A 780 -45.68 43.25 -9.18
CA SER A 780 -44.96 44.04 -10.22
C SER A 780 -43.43 43.83 -10.39
N GLY A 781 -42.86 43.64 -11.59
CA GLY A 781 -43.43 43.32 -12.91
C GLY A 781 -43.31 44.41 -14.00
N SER A 782 -42.63 44.08 -15.11
CA SER A 782 -42.74 44.70 -16.45
C SER A 782 -42.00 43.84 -17.48
N ALA A 783 -42.58 43.63 -18.67
CA ALA A 783 -42.03 42.73 -19.71
C ALA A 783 -42.59 43.00 -21.12
N TRP A 784 -41.80 42.68 -22.15
CA TRP A 784 -42.18 42.48 -23.56
C TRP A 784 -41.29 41.31 -24.09
N SER A 785 -41.78 40.17 -24.61
CA SER A 785 -42.71 39.88 -25.72
C SER A 785 -42.02 39.84 -27.10
N VAL A 786 -42.19 38.88 -28.02
CA VAL A 786 -42.80 37.51 -28.05
C VAL A 786 -42.24 36.79 -29.32
N SER A 787 -42.06 35.46 -29.32
CA SER A 787 -42.38 34.55 -30.47
C SER A 787 -41.90 33.10 -30.23
N SER A 788 -42.50 32.15 -30.97
CA SER A 788 -42.25 30.70 -30.86
C SER A 788 -41.78 30.13 -32.19
N GLY A 789 -40.94 29.09 -32.16
CA GLY A 789 -40.51 28.33 -33.35
C GLY A 789 -39.84 27.01 -32.96
N SER A 790 -40.01 25.97 -33.77
CA SER A 790 -39.51 24.62 -33.50
C SER A 790 -38.66 24.09 -34.66
N THR A 791 -38.19 22.84 -34.53
CA THR A 791 -37.31 22.08 -35.44
C THR A 791 -35.83 22.46 -35.41
N GLY A 792 -34.98 21.51 -35.76
CA GLY A 792 -33.52 21.64 -35.88
C GLY A 792 -33.02 20.71 -36.97
N PHE A 793 -31.71 20.73 -37.25
CA PHE A 793 -31.09 19.82 -38.22
C PHE A 793 -29.61 19.54 -37.90
N THR A 794 -29.01 18.61 -38.64
CA THR A 794 -27.66 18.07 -38.45
C THR A 794 -26.53 19.03 -38.84
N THR A 795 -25.33 18.80 -38.30
CA THR A 795 -24.05 19.30 -38.84
C THR A 795 -23.21 18.14 -39.42
N PRO A 796 -22.26 18.40 -40.34
CA PRO A 796 -22.01 17.47 -41.44
C PRO A 796 -20.69 16.69 -41.36
N ASP A 797 -20.66 15.59 -42.11
CA ASP A 797 -19.44 14.94 -42.62
C ASP A 797 -18.96 15.67 -43.89
N LEU A 798 -17.64 15.73 -44.13
CA LEU A 798 -17.07 16.22 -45.39
C LEU A 798 -15.62 15.75 -45.61
N SER A 799 -15.43 14.96 -46.66
CA SER A 799 -14.13 14.53 -47.16
C SER A 799 -13.42 15.60 -47.98
N ILE A 800 -12.09 15.49 -48.12
CA ILE A 800 -11.28 16.31 -49.04
C ILE A 800 -10.62 15.39 -50.06
N SER A 801 -11.09 15.46 -51.31
CA SER A 801 -10.41 14.88 -52.47
C SER A 801 -9.29 15.79 -52.96
N GLY A 802 -8.20 15.22 -53.44
CA GLY A 802 -7.10 15.96 -54.05
C GLY A 802 -7.33 16.31 -55.52
N SER A 803 -6.39 17.06 -56.10
CA SER A 803 -6.27 17.32 -57.54
C SER A 803 -4.88 16.94 -58.03
N ALA A 804 -4.79 16.39 -59.23
CA ALA A 804 -3.60 15.69 -59.71
C ALA A 804 -2.64 16.56 -60.54
N MET A 805 -1.38 16.16 -60.55
CA MET A 805 -0.40 16.41 -61.61
C MET A 805 0.13 15.04 -62.04
N GLY A 806 0.05 14.70 -63.32
CA GLY A 806 0.49 13.40 -63.81
C GLY A 806 0.83 13.43 -65.30
N LEU A 807 1.73 12.55 -65.73
CA LEU A 807 2.06 12.33 -67.13
C LEU A 807 2.76 10.97 -67.35
N SER A 808 2.43 10.34 -68.47
CA SER A 808 3.15 9.23 -69.13
C SER A 808 3.59 8.02 -68.28
N GLY A 809 2.86 6.92 -68.44
CA GLY A 809 3.40 5.57 -68.28
C GLY A 809 3.59 4.88 -69.64
N LEU A 810 4.33 3.77 -69.64
CA LEU A 810 4.37 2.76 -70.70
C LEU A 810 4.69 1.41 -70.03
N GLY A 811 4.19 0.30 -70.56
CA GLY A 811 4.44 -1.03 -70.02
C GLY A 811 4.64 -2.08 -71.10
N LEU A 812 5.30 -3.18 -70.75
CA LEU A 812 5.36 -4.40 -71.55
C LEU A 812 5.62 -5.61 -70.63
N ALA A 813 5.19 -6.80 -71.06
CA ALA A 813 5.40 -8.07 -70.35
C ALA A 813 6.42 -8.95 -71.10
N GLY A 814 7.07 -9.89 -70.40
CA GLY A 814 7.80 -10.97 -71.09
C GLY A 814 8.86 -11.73 -70.28
N LEU A 815 8.55 -13.01 -70.00
CA LEU A 815 9.46 -14.17 -70.10
C LEU A 815 10.79 -14.20 -69.31
N SER A 816 10.76 -14.96 -68.22
CA SER A 816 11.69 -16.05 -67.86
C SER A 816 12.96 -16.30 -68.69
N ASN A 817 14.08 -16.55 -67.99
CA ASN A 817 14.88 -17.77 -68.27
C ASN A 817 15.64 -18.28 -67.01
N SER A 818 16.26 -19.46 -67.10
CA SER A 818 16.81 -20.25 -66.00
C SER A 818 18.35 -20.38 -65.99
N ASN A 819 18.91 -20.80 -64.84
CA ASN A 819 20.18 -21.53 -64.57
C ASN A 819 20.70 -21.18 -63.14
N GLY A 820 21.30 -22.07 -62.33
CA GLY A 820 21.37 -23.54 -62.42
C GLY A 820 22.64 -24.15 -61.80
N ILE A 821 22.51 -24.90 -60.68
CA ILE A 821 23.46 -25.95 -60.18
C ILE A 821 24.82 -25.39 -59.63
N PRO A 822 25.60 -26.08 -58.76
CA PRO A 822 25.50 -27.46 -58.22
C PRO A 822 25.41 -27.64 -56.68
N ASN A 823 25.14 -28.89 -56.31
CA ASN A 823 25.32 -29.51 -54.98
C ASN A 823 26.69 -30.22 -54.91
N ALA A 824 27.32 -30.33 -53.74
CA ALA A 824 28.46 -31.22 -53.50
C ALA A 824 28.61 -31.62 -52.02
N GLY A 825 28.94 -32.89 -51.77
CA GLY A 825 29.35 -33.39 -50.45
C GLY A 825 29.97 -34.80 -50.51
N SER A 826 30.89 -35.08 -49.59
CA SER A 826 31.42 -36.40 -49.26
C SER A 826 32.00 -36.35 -47.83
N ASN A 827 31.70 -37.26 -46.89
CA ASN A 827 31.81 -38.74 -46.82
C ASN A 827 33.23 -39.28 -46.61
N GLY A 828 33.44 -39.84 -45.41
CA GLY A 828 34.39 -40.92 -45.11
C GLY A 828 33.62 -42.09 -44.46
N SER A 829 34.07 -43.33 -44.62
CA SER A 829 33.27 -44.54 -44.32
C SER A 829 34.14 -45.75 -43.95
N LEU A 830 33.46 -46.90 -43.71
CA LEU A 830 33.94 -48.27 -43.49
C LEU A 830 34.23 -48.69 -42.02
N ALA A 831 33.82 -49.88 -41.54
CA ALA A 831 32.89 -50.89 -42.10
C ALA A 831 32.42 -51.95 -41.06
N ASN A 832 31.25 -52.57 -41.33
CA ASN A 832 30.73 -53.89 -40.87
C ASN A 832 30.49 -54.15 -39.35
N GLY A 833 29.49 -54.95 -38.94
CA GLY A 833 28.51 -55.75 -39.72
C GLY A 833 27.27 -56.26 -38.93
N GLN A 834 26.35 -56.88 -39.67
CA GLN A 834 24.98 -57.35 -39.35
C GLN A 834 24.88 -58.71 -38.61
N PRO A 835 23.68 -59.29 -38.31
CA PRO A 835 22.35 -58.72 -37.94
C PRO A 835 21.60 -59.50 -36.82
N GLY A 836 20.38 -59.04 -36.41
CA GLY A 836 19.40 -59.87 -35.67
C GLY A 836 18.03 -59.20 -35.45
N ASN A 837 16.92 -59.87 -35.81
CA ASN A 837 15.52 -59.38 -35.76
C ASN A 837 14.56 -60.58 -36.09
N PRO A 838 13.21 -60.56 -35.89
CA PRO A 838 12.34 -59.79 -34.98
C PRO A 838 11.54 -60.68 -33.99
N SER A 839 10.73 -60.07 -33.12
CA SER A 839 9.42 -60.63 -32.72
C SER A 839 8.47 -59.51 -32.29
N ALA A 840 7.15 -59.69 -32.47
CA ALA A 840 6.14 -58.67 -32.20
C ALA A 840 4.91 -59.26 -31.49
N THR A 841 4.34 -58.52 -30.53
CA THR A 841 2.91 -58.56 -30.17
C THR A 841 2.56 -57.45 -29.16
N THR A 842 1.37 -56.87 -29.30
CA THR A 842 0.66 -56.09 -28.27
C THR A 842 -0.37 -57.02 -27.59
N PRO A 843 -0.81 -56.78 -26.34
CA PRO A 843 -2.01 -55.92 -26.14
C PRO A 843 -2.15 -55.17 -24.78
N ASN A 844 -3.09 -54.22 -24.78
CA ASN A 844 -3.92 -53.62 -23.72
C ASN A 844 -3.69 -53.90 -22.20
N ALA A 845 -3.47 -52.80 -21.47
CA ALA A 845 -4.24 -52.28 -20.32
C ALA A 845 -5.07 -53.23 -19.40
N ALA A 846 -4.87 -53.11 -18.07
CA ALA A 846 -5.75 -52.32 -17.16
C ALA A 846 -5.51 -52.60 -15.65
N SER A 847 -5.62 -51.56 -14.80
CA SER A 847 -5.82 -51.61 -13.32
C SER A 847 -4.73 -52.26 -12.43
N SER A 848 -4.56 -51.92 -11.14
CA SER A 848 -4.87 -50.69 -10.39
C SER A 848 -4.28 -50.77 -8.97
N SER A 849 -3.74 -49.66 -8.43
CA SER A 849 -3.84 -49.29 -7.00
C SER A 849 -3.17 -47.93 -6.76
N SER A 850 -3.93 -46.95 -6.29
CA SER A 850 -3.40 -45.66 -5.85
C SER A 850 -3.04 -45.69 -4.37
N THR A 851 -1.88 -45.13 -4.01
CA THR A 851 -1.54 -44.81 -2.62
C THR A 851 -1.32 -43.31 -2.52
N SER A 852 -2.18 -42.62 -1.79
CA SER A 852 -2.17 -41.14 -1.68
C SER A 852 -1.04 -40.67 -0.76
N GLY A 853 0.12 -40.37 -1.33
CA GLY A 853 1.21 -39.69 -0.62
C GLY A 853 0.85 -38.22 -0.37
N THR A 854 0.56 -37.85 0.88
CA THR A 854 0.39 -36.45 1.29
C THR A 854 1.74 -35.73 1.24
N THR A 855 1.96 -34.93 0.20
CA THR A 855 3.15 -34.07 0.08
C THR A 855 3.05 -32.92 1.07
N ASN A 856 3.60 -33.11 2.28
CA ASN A 856 3.85 -32.01 3.21
C ASN A 856 4.66 -30.92 2.49
N PRO A 857 4.24 -29.64 2.51
CA PRO A 857 4.96 -28.58 1.82
C PRO A 857 6.35 -28.41 2.44
N THR A 858 7.39 -28.38 1.60
CA THR A 858 8.75 -28.06 2.05
C THR A 858 8.73 -26.70 2.75
N PRO A 859 9.21 -26.59 4.01
CA PRO A 859 9.24 -25.33 4.71
C PRO A 859 10.08 -24.32 3.92
N LEU A 860 9.70 -23.05 4.04
CA LEU A 860 10.47 -21.95 3.48
C LEU A 860 11.81 -21.80 4.22
N THR A 861 12.84 -21.38 3.50
CA THR A 861 14.02 -20.78 4.11
C THR A 861 13.60 -19.37 4.56
N PRO A 862 13.47 -19.07 5.85
CA PRO A 862 13.11 -17.73 6.29
C PRO A 862 14.27 -16.76 5.99
N VAL A 863 13.98 -15.47 5.96
CA VAL A 863 15.02 -14.44 6.02
C VAL A 863 15.87 -14.64 7.29
N VAL A 864 17.18 -14.77 7.06
CA VAL A 864 18.22 -14.97 8.08
C VAL A 864 18.89 -13.61 8.34
N ALA A 865 19.16 -13.29 9.59
CA ALA A 865 19.73 -11.99 9.94
C ALA A 865 21.27 -12.00 9.84
N LEU A 866 21.80 -11.05 9.07
CA LEU A 866 23.24 -10.81 8.93
C LEU A 866 23.79 -10.04 10.14
N GLN A 867 25.13 -10.01 10.28
CA GLN A 867 25.78 -9.23 11.34
C GLN A 867 25.35 -7.76 11.27
N THR A 868 24.64 -7.31 12.29
CA THR A 868 23.94 -6.02 12.34
C THR A 868 24.67 -5.06 13.27
N GLY A 869 24.75 -3.78 12.89
CA GLY A 869 25.38 -2.74 13.72
C GLY A 869 24.59 -2.46 15.00
N GLU A 870 25.27 -2.01 16.06
CA GLU A 870 24.58 -1.74 17.33
C GLU A 870 23.51 -0.65 17.20
N SER A 871 23.75 0.36 16.35
CA SER A 871 22.80 1.43 16.01
C SER A 871 21.49 0.92 15.39
N GLU A 872 21.53 -0.22 14.70
CA GLU A 872 20.37 -0.85 14.08
C GLU A 872 19.70 -1.86 15.02
N GLY A 873 20.49 -2.59 15.82
CA GLY A 873 19.98 -3.43 16.91
C GLY A 873 19.23 -2.62 17.97
N GLN A 874 19.76 -1.44 18.34
CA GLN A 874 19.10 -0.44 19.18
C GLN A 874 17.71 -0.04 18.67
N MET A 875 17.50 -0.08 17.35
CA MET A 875 16.24 0.24 16.68
C MET A 875 15.31 -0.96 16.45
N GLY A 876 15.74 -2.18 16.81
CA GLY A 876 15.00 -3.40 16.50
C GLY A 876 15.00 -3.76 15.01
N LEU A 877 16.00 -3.29 14.25
CA LEU A 877 16.17 -3.53 12.81
C LEU A 877 17.28 -4.57 12.60
N ALA A 878 16.95 -5.71 11.99
CA ALA A 878 17.92 -6.72 11.60
C ALA A 878 18.38 -6.48 10.15
N LYS A 879 19.69 -6.51 9.87
CA LYS A 879 20.20 -6.49 8.50
C LYS A 879 19.93 -7.83 7.84
N VAL A 880 19.47 -7.84 6.58
CA VAL A 880 19.07 -9.06 5.86
C VAL A 880 19.75 -9.22 4.51
N ALA A 881 20.17 -8.11 3.89
CA ALA A 881 21.01 -8.11 2.69
C ALA A 881 22.08 -7.01 2.77
N GLU A 882 23.23 -7.29 2.19
CA GLU A 882 24.22 -6.29 1.76
C GLU A 882 24.15 -6.19 0.24
N PRO A 883 24.42 -5.03 -0.37
CA PRO A 883 24.42 -4.89 -1.82
C PRO A 883 25.65 -5.56 -2.43
N ASP A 884 25.47 -6.42 -3.43
CA ASP A 884 26.58 -6.86 -4.26
C ASP A 884 26.88 -5.79 -5.33
N VAL A 885 28.15 -5.37 -5.43
CA VAL A 885 28.57 -4.26 -6.30
C VAL A 885 28.56 -4.67 -7.77
N ASP A 886 28.87 -5.92 -8.10
CA ASP A 886 28.86 -6.42 -9.47
C ASP A 886 27.41 -6.69 -9.93
N ALA A 887 26.54 -7.14 -9.02
CA ALA A 887 25.09 -7.21 -9.25
C ALA A 887 24.50 -5.80 -9.45
N PHE A 888 24.87 -4.81 -8.63
CA PHE A 888 24.46 -3.42 -8.80
C PHE A 888 24.91 -2.84 -10.15
N LEU A 889 26.16 -3.05 -10.55
CA LEU A 889 26.67 -2.60 -11.85
C LEU A 889 25.93 -3.30 -13.01
N THR A 890 25.58 -4.58 -12.85
CA THR A 890 24.74 -5.31 -13.80
C THR A 890 23.34 -4.68 -13.89
N TYR A 891 22.67 -4.39 -12.77
CA TYR A 891 21.38 -3.70 -12.77
C TYR A 891 21.44 -2.29 -13.35
N ALA A 892 22.52 -1.53 -13.09
CA ALA A 892 22.75 -0.22 -13.68
C ALA A 892 22.85 -0.29 -15.21
N ALA A 893 23.39 -1.38 -15.77
CA ALA A 893 23.40 -1.64 -17.21
C ALA A 893 22.03 -2.07 -17.77
N LEU A 894 21.16 -2.70 -16.96
CA LEU A 894 19.78 -3.05 -17.37
C LEU A 894 18.81 -1.85 -17.37
N VAL A 895 19.04 -0.83 -16.53
CA VAL A 895 18.13 0.33 -16.39
C VAL A 895 17.81 1.06 -17.70
N PRO A 896 18.78 1.35 -18.61
CA PRO A 896 18.49 2.01 -19.88
C PRO A 896 17.53 1.20 -20.78
N GLU A 897 17.73 -0.12 -20.87
CA GLU A 897 16.87 -1.00 -21.67
C GLU A 897 15.50 -1.20 -21.03
N TYR A 898 15.45 -1.36 -19.70
CA TYR A 898 14.19 -1.33 -18.95
C TYR A 898 13.41 -0.03 -19.24
N CYS A 899 14.07 1.13 -19.26
CA CYS A 899 13.43 2.41 -19.57
C CYS A 899 13.01 2.52 -21.05
N ARG A 900 13.74 1.91 -21.99
CA ARG A 900 13.37 1.85 -23.41
C ARG A 900 12.08 1.05 -23.58
N LEU A 901 12.01 -0.13 -22.96
CA LEU A 901 10.88 -1.06 -23.03
C LEU A 901 9.64 -0.51 -22.30
N GLU A 902 9.79 -0.02 -21.06
CA GLU A 902 8.74 0.73 -20.35
C GLU A 902 8.22 1.88 -21.23
N GLY A 903 9.12 2.63 -21.85
CA GLY A 903 8.81 3.72 -22.79
C GLY A 903 8.17 3.29 -24.13
N MET A 904 8.17 2.01 -24.49
CA MET A 904 7.40 1.48 -25.61
C MET A 904 5.99 1.07 -25.18
N LEU A 905 5.85 0.48 -23.97
CA LEU A 905 4.54 0.15 -23.37
C LEU A 905 3.68 1.39 -23.15
N ILE A 906 4.26 2.45 -22.56
CA ILE A 906 3.60 3.75 -22.33
C ILE A 906 3.06 4.37 -23.64
N LYS A 907 3.71 4.10 -24.77
CA LYS A 907 3.32 4.62 -26.09
C LYS A 907 2.34 3.71 -26.84
N GLY A 908 2.07 2.50 -26.35
CA GLY A 908 1.22 1.51 -27.05
C GLY A 908 1.85 0.95 -28.33
N VAL A 909 3.18 0.85 -28.42
CA VAL A 909 3.91 0.47 -29.65
C VAL A 909 4.29 -1.03 -29.68
N VAL A 910 3.59 -1.89 -28.91
CA VAL A 910 4.00 -3.29 -28.68
C VAL A 910 2.87 -4.30 -28.46
#